data_AF-A0A0F2PTJ3-F1
#
_entry.id   AF-A0A0F2PTJ3-F1
#
_cell.length_a   1.000
_cell.length_b   1.000
_cell.length_c   1.000
_cell.angle_alpha   90.00
_cell.angle_beta   90.00
_cell.angle_gamma   90.00
#
_symmetry.space_group_name_H-M   'P 1'
#
loop_
_entity.id
_entity.type
_entity.pdbx_description
1 polymer ?
#
loop_
_entity_poly.entity_id
_entity_poly.type
_entity_poly.pdbx_seq_one_letter_code
_entity_poly.pdbx_strand_id
1 'polypeptide(L)'
;MDKQKITVAKGFQTSVNIAYDLYNDDKVRSFIPTMSSLDVVEDVLLSTAPGFTQRARLLIGAYGRGKSHIILVLISLLFKKDATLFTALFEKMRAHNPALCDYAEEYIKSDKVLLPVIVSGSSVSLTQSFLSALQQSLKANNLENLMPETNFKASINTIENWKENYTQTYKQFVKKLGDSGDSVDNFILSLKEYDVRSYEKFEKLYPDLTSGSIFNPFLGFDVVELYEAAVNRLKYHGYDGVYIIYDEFSKYLEASIANATISDIKLLQDFAEKCDRSGSKQMHLVLISHKDIANYIDDKLPKEKVDGWRGVSGRFKHINLHNNFSQMYEIISAVIKKEPGYWTGFCKKNGGKFDDLKLRFVKSGLIDVVDGDTAVMGCYPLHPVSTFILPRLSERVAQNERTLFTFLSAEQKHTLSAFLQSAEGDFPLLTPDYLYDYFEPLLRKEAWTTDIHKQYKLTETVLRRVEPDSLEAKIIKTISLIYIIEQFEKLPPIYDVIIDTLRDSVENIEQISRALSNLIEKDCIVYLKRSNNYLKLKESSGVDIPSEIEKMIEKSAHTLSVTKIFNQSAFDSFMYPTGYNDEHEITRYFNFIFISSADFFEVEDWNCKLRRDGSDGSVFAVIPQRKNEIDSICTSITDGNCNHNRVVFAVPIDYVDIEKMAYEYYAVLQLKALVADDELLADEYDIYIEDLEEVIGSFIASYARPELGGVEYYYMGEKQAISRKAQISALLSHICEANYPHAPIINNESINKNILPTTAINSRTKFVASLLEDDFKANLGLNGTGQDVSFMRSTLIQTGVLCDADTAPFINLEPEDANLRYMLAVIQEFFVGPERMGEQSFGELYDILTLTEHGIGMKKGVIPVYIAAVLHQHKKSLVIKNWDSEVKITADVLNSINEKPGDFSVIRVDWNAEKIQYMSELEDIFKEYVVEKEKTYNSFTYIVLAMNRWFVALPKYAKEMTEVNFVKADKPEVKAISKERKKFINSLKLADNNAREYLFEKIPSFFGLNEFSPTVADSIMKTKEIYDSAISELVKTLAVDVKTMFGGGWKPNASLTSVIKDWVEQFDEATTRYLFPNNENRILELMSTITNDESVFIQRLGKAVTSLRVEDWNAGTIKSFLSELEDFKKSLEDFNAQNQNDNTPPSDVYKLSFVSKDGREVIRTFAKNVYSPKAKLLLNEITSNMEEYGQALTDGEKRQILIELLERLC
;
A
#
# COMPACT_ATOMS: atom_id res chain seq x y z
N MET A 1 42.00 37.18 -38.50
CA MET A 1 40.64 37.49 -38.99
C MET A 1 40.44 39.01 -39.02
N ASP A 2 39.86 39.59 -40.08
CA ASP A 2 39.66 41.04 -40.14
C ASP A 2 38.46 41.41 -39.26
N LYS A 3 38.73 42.00 -38.08
CA LYS A 3 37.83 42.02 -36.89
C LYS A 3 36.49 42.75 -37.09
N GLN A 4 36.26 43.33 -38.26
CA GLN A 4 35.02 44.03 -38.63
C GLN A 4 34.17 43.30 -39.69
N LYS A 5 34.61 42.12 -40.19
CA LYS A 5 33.98 41.44 -41.35
C LYS A 5 33.04 40.28 -41.00
N ILE A 6 33.15 39.72 -39.79
CA ILE A 6 32.14 38.82 -39.21
C ILE A 6 31.69 39.44 -37.89
N THR A 7 30.39 39.64 -37.74
CA THR A 7 29.77 40.34 -36.61
C THR A 7 28.52 39.60 -36.15
N VAL A 8 27.99 39.96 -34.98
CA VAL A 8 26.76 39.39 -34.44
C VAL A 8 25.63 40.41 -34.48
N ALA A 9 24.41 39.97 -34.80
CA ALA A 9 23.23 40.83 -34.83
C ALA A 9 22.86 41.35 -33.42
N LYS A 10 22.97 42.68 -33.18
CA LYS A 10 22.74 43.30 -31.86
C LYS A 10 21.27 43.34 -31.41
N GLY A 11 20.31 43.32 -32.34
CA GLY A 11 18.87 43.41 -32.04
C GLY A 11 18.27 42.19 -31.31
N PHE A 12 19.04 41.11 -31.17
CA PHE A 12 18.56 39.81 -30.66
C PHE A 12 18.47 39.74 -29.12
N GLN A 13 18.97 40.75 -28.39
CA GLN A 13 19.13 40.69 -26.93
C GLN A 13 17.86 40.98 -26.11
N THR A 14 16.77 41.44 -26.73
CA THR A 14 15.65 42.04 -25.99
C THR A 14 14.42 41.14 -25.96
N SER A 15 13.97 40.76 -24.76
CA SER A 15 12.68 40.07 -24.57
C SER A 15 11.55 40.84 -25.23
N VAL A 16 10.63 40.14 -25.89
CA VAL A 16 9.45 40.72 -26.52
C VAL A 16 8.31 40.73 -25.51
N ASN A 17 7.68 41.89 -25.34
CA ASN A 17 6.40 42.02 -24.64
C ASN A 17 5.37 42.54 -25.63
N ILE A 18 4.37 41.73 -25.96
CA ILE A 18 3.44 42.04 -27.05
C ILE A 18 2.69 43.37 -26.80
N ALA A 19 2.31 43.65 -25.55
CA ALA A 19 1.59 44.88 -25.19
C ALA A 19 2.40 46.16 -25.44
N TYR A 20 3.69 46.14 -25.10
CA TYR A 20 4.57 47.30 -25.30
C TYR A 20 5.15 47.38 -26.71
N ASP A 21 5.41 46.23 -27.34
CA ASP A 21 6.13 46.16 -28.61
C ASP A 21 5.21 46.16 -29.86
N LEU A 22 3.88 46.03 -29.72
CA LEU A 22 2.93 46.01 -30.85
C LEU A 22 3.12 47.19 -31.81
N TYR A 23 3.42 48.37 -31.28
CA TYR A 23 3.61 49.59 -32.07
C TYR A 23 5.08 49.87 -32.43
N ASN A 24 6.02 48.99 -32.05
CA ASN A 24 7.44 49.12 -32.34
C ASN A 24 7.82 48.42 -33.65
N ASP A 25 7.94 49.18 -34.74
CA ASP A 25 8.25 48.65 -36.08
C ASP A 25 9.63 47.98 -36.16
N ASP A 26 10.62 48.46 -35.41
CA ASP A 26 11.98 47.90 -35.44
C ASP A 26 12.01 46.48 -34.86
N LYS A 27 11.17 46.21 -33.85
CA LYS A 27 10.99 44.88 -33.27
C LYS A 27 10.34 43.90 -34.25
N VAL A 28 9.40 44.38 -35.07
CA VAL A 28 8.77 43.56 -36.12
C VAL A 28 9.79 43.24 -37.22
N ARG A 29 10.52 44.25 -37.70
CA ARG A 29 11.56 44.08 -38.73
C ARG A 29 12.72 43.18 -38.29
N SER A 30 13.03 43.14 -36.99
CA SER A 30 14.11 42.30 -36.44
C SER A 30 13.75 40.82 -36.31
N PHE A 31 12.53 40.41 -36.67
CA PHE A 31 12.10 39.01 -36.60
C PHE A 31 12.87 38.13 -37.60
N ILE A 32 13.32 36.97 -37.13
CA ILE A 32 14.00 35.96 -37.96
C ILE A 32 13.04 34.77 -38.16
N PRO A 33 12.45 34.61 -39.35
CA PRO A 33 11.50 33.53 -39.61
C PRO A 33 12.20 32.16 -39.72
N THR A 34 11.79 31.23 -38.87
CA THR A 34 12.12 29.80 -38.92
C THR A 34 10.98 29.01 -39.58
N MET A 35 11.24 27.75 -39.96
CA MET A 35 10.16 26.87 -40.45
C MET A 35 9.02 26.70 -39.44
N SER A 36 9.34 26.49 -38.16
CA SER A 36 8.32 26.41 -37.10
C SER A 36 7.52 27.69 -36.95
N SER A 37 8.14 28.86 -37.15
CA SER A 37 7.39 30.11 -37.15
C SER A 37 6.47 30.25 -38.36
N LEU A 38 6.86 29.71 -39.52
CA LEU A 38 6.00 29.66 -40.69
C LEU A 38 4.78 28.78 -40.45
N ASP A 39 4.93 27.61 -39.81
CA ASP A 39 3.81 26.72 -39.48
C ASP A 39 2.78 27.42 -38.58
N VAL A 40 3.24 28.17 -37.57
CA VAL A 40 2.38 28.98 -36.69
C VAL A 40 1.69 30.09 -37.48
N VAL A 41 2.44 30.79 -38.34
CA VAL A 41 1.89 31.88 -39.16
C VAL A 41 0.86 31.35 -40.15
N GLU A 42 1.12 30.22 -40.80
CA GLU A 42 0.20 29.54 -41.70
C GLU A 42 -1.11 29.18 -40.99
N ASP A 43 -1.04 28.49 -39.86
CA ASP A 43 -2.24 28.05 -39.13
C ASP A 43 -3.15 29.22 -38.75
N VAL A 44 -2.56 30.28 -38.20
CA VAL A 44 -3.33 31.43 -37.74
C VAL A 44 -3.82 32.26 -38.92
N LEU A 45 -2.98 32.50 -39.93
CA LEU A 45 -3.36 33.31 -41.09
C LEU A 45 -4.49 32.65 -41.89
N LEU A 46 -4.44 31.33 -42.10
CA LEU A 46 -5.52 30.58 -42.75
C LEU A 46 -6.83 30.62 -41.95
N SER A 47 -6.77 30.75 -40.62
CA SER A 47 -7.96 30.84 -39.77
C SER A 47 -8.80 32.10 -39.96
N THR A 48 -8.23 33.12 -40.62
CA THR A 48 -8.93 34.35 -41.00
C THR A 48 -9.88 34.14 -42.18
N ALA A 49 -9.78 33.00 -42.88
CA ALA A 49 -10.67 32.70 -44.00
C ALA A 49 -12.13 32.50 -43.52
N PRO A 50 -13.14 32.84 -44.35
CA PRO A 50 -14.54 32.87 -43.93
C PRO A 50 -15.13 31.51 -43.51
N GLY A 51 -14.57 30.39 -43.99
CA GLY A 51 -15.05 29.03 -43.74
C GLY A 51 -14.38 28.28 -42.58
N PHE A 52 -13.38 28.87 -41.92
CA PHE A 52 -12.68 28.22 -40.81
C PHE A 52 -13.39 28.44 -39.48
N THR A 53 -13.53 27.35 -38.71
CA THR A 53 -14.24 27.33 -37.42
C THR A 53 -13.34 27.07 -36.22
N GLN A 54 -12.02 26.90 -36.39
CA GLN A 54 -11.07 26.71 -35.27
C GLN A 54 -10.28 28.00 -35.05
N ARG A 55 -10.69 28.79 -34.05
CA ARG A 55 -10.14 30.12 -33.75
C ARG A 55 -9.69 30.31 -32.30
N ALA A 56 -9.92 29.31 -31.45
CA ALA A 56 -9.30 29.19 -30.14
C ALA A 56 -8.01 28.33 -30.23
N ARG A 57 -6.86 28.90 -29.84
CA ARG A 57 -5.53 28.27 -29.94
C ARG A 57 -4.77 28.26 -28.63
N LEU A 58 -4.06 27.17 -28.38
CA LEU A 58 -3.09 27.06 -27.30
C LEU A 58 -1.70 26.86 -27.93
N LEU A 59 -0.86 27.90 -27.87
CA LEU A 59 0.51 27.87 -28.37
C LEU A 59 1.44 27.36 -27.26
N ILE A 60 2.03 26.18 -27.46
CA ILE A 60 2.84 25.48 -26.48
C ILE A 60 4.30 25.43 -26.96
N GLY A 61 5.23 25.77 -26.08
CA GLY A 61 6.66 25.53 -26.31
C GLY A 61 7.52 26.13 -25.20
N ALA A 62 8.73 25.62 -24.98
CA ALA A 62 9.61 26.05 -23.89
C ALA A 62 9.86 27.58 -23.84
N TYR A 63 10.26 28.10 -22.68
CA TYR A 63 10.64 29.51 -22.54
C TYR A 63 11.76 29.88 -23.52
N GLY A 64 11.68 31.07 -24.12
CA GLY A 64 12.72 31.58 -25.03
C GLY A 64 12.53 31.29 -26.52
N ARG A 65 11.62 30.37 -26.91
CA ARG A 65 11.37 29.91 -28.30
C ARG A 65 10.74 30.95 -29.25
N GLY A 66 10.82 32.23 -28.93
CA GLY A 66 10.26 33.30 -29.77
C GLY A 66 8.73 33.34 -29.88
N LYS A 67 7.97 32.56 -29.10
CA LYS A 67 6.48 32.51 -29.12
C LYS A 67 5.85 33.91 -29.20
N SER A 68 6.19 34.78 -28.25
CA SER A 68 5.63 36.13 -28.18
C SER A 68 6.09 37.01 -29.35
N HIS A 69 7.28 36.76 -29.93
CA HIS A 69 7.77 37.47 -31.12
C HIS A 69 7.05 37.02 -32.40
N ILE A 70 6.80 35.71 -32.56
CA ILE A 70 6.01 35.17 -33.66
C ILE A 70 4.60 35.77 -33.63
N ILE A 71 3.95 35.76 -32.47
CA ILE A 71 2.61 36.34 -32.30
C ILE A 71 2.64 37.86 -32.51
N LEU A 72 3.64 38.58 -32.01
CA LEU A 72 3.80 40.01 -32.28
C LEU A 72 3.82 40.33 -33.78
N VAL A 73 4.62 39.60 -34.55
CA VAL A 73 4.76 39.80 -36.00
C VAL A 73 3.47 39.44 -36.72
N LEU A 74 2.85 38.34 -36.33
CA LEU A 74 1.59 37.88 -36.90
C LEU A 74 0.47 38.89 -36.68
N ILE A 75 0.31 39.37 -35.45
CA ILE A 75 -0.71 40.35 -35.11
C ILE A 75 -0.44 41.68 -35.79
N SER A 76 0.83 42.07 -35.89
CA SER A 76 1.23 43.24 -36.67
C SER A 76 0.84 43.08 -38.15
N LEU A 77 0.98 41.89 -38.73
CA LEU A 77 0.57 41.60 -40.11
C LEU A 77 -0.96 41.72 -40.28
N LEU A 78 -1.72 41.20 -39.32
CA LEU A 78 -3.19 41.25 -39.35
C LEU A 78 -3.76 42.66 -39.12
N PHE A 79 -3.02 43.53 -38.41
CA PHE A 79 -3.46 44.85 -37.97
C PHE A 79 -2.86 46.03 -38.76
N LYS A 80 -1.52 46.09 -38.97
CA LYS A 80 -0.82 47.29 -39.50
C LYS A 80 -0.84 47.44 -41.02
N LYS A 81 -1.08 46.35 -41.77
CA LYS A 81 -1.20 46.39 -43.25
C LYS A 81 -0.01 46.99 -44.02
N ASP A 82 1.17 47.04 -43.43
CA ASP A 82 2.40 47.51 -44.09
C ASP A 82 3.29 46.33 -44.48
N ALA A 83 3.34 46.00 -45.77
CA ALA A 83 4.17 44.92 -46.30
C ALA A 83 5.68 45.11 -46.05
N THR A 84 6.17 46.35 -45.92
CA THR A 84 7.60 46.66 -45.73
C THR A 84 8.13 46.21 -44.36
N LEU A 85 7.24 45.96 -43.39
CA LEU A 85 7.61 45.44 -42.08
C LEU A 85 7.93 43.94 -42.11
N PHE A 86 7.47 43.20 -43.13
CA PHE A 86 7.49 41.74 -43.17
C PHE A 86 8.41 41.16 -44.25
N THR A 87 9.33 41.96 -44.80
CA THR A 87 10.21 41.54 -45.91
C THR A 87 10.91 40.21 -45.65
N ALA A 88 11.51 40.02 -44.48
CA ALA A 88 12.19 38.78 -44.14
C ALA A 88 11.23 37.57 -44.09
N LEU A 89 10.01 37.78 -43.56
CA LEU A 89 8.96 36.77 -43.50
C LEU A 89 8.51 36.36 -44.91
N PHE A 90 8.29 37.33 -45.81
CA PHE A 90 7.91 37.05 -47.20
C PHE A 90 9.01 36.40 -48.01
N GLU A 91 10.28 36.79 -47.82
CA GLU A 91 11.39 36.10 -48.46
C GLU A 91 11.44 34.62 -48.07
N LYS A 92 11.26 34.31 -46.77
CA LYS A 92 11.23 32.92 -46.29
C LYS A 92 9.99 32.17 -46.77
N MET A 93 8.80 32.78 -46.73
CA MET A 93 7.57 32.20 -47.26
C MET A 93 7.70 31.90 -48.76
N ARG A 94 8.17 32.85 -49.57
CA ARG A 94 8.31 32.69 -51.01
C ARG A 94 9.29 31.56 -51.38
N ALA A 95 10.31 31.33 -50.56
CA ALA A 95 11.24 30.24 -50.76
C ALA A 95 10.66 28.84 -50.43
N HIS A 96 9.67 28.73 -49.53
CA HIS A 96 9.21 27.44 -49.00
C HIS A 96 7.73 27.13 -49.27
N ASN A 97 6.85 28.13 -49.16
CA ASN A 97 5.41 28.03 -49.41
C ASN A 97 4.92 29.30 -50.15
N PRO A 98 5.09 29.36 -51.50
CA PRO A 98 4.67 30.51 -52.30
C PRO A 98 3.18 30.86 -52.15
N ALA A 99 2.31 29.84 -52.03
CA ALA A 99 0.87 30.04 -51.87
C ALA A 99 0.51 30.77 -50.56
N LEU A 100 1.21 30.45 -49.46
CA LEU A 100 1.06 31.17 -48.19
C LEU A 100 1.52 32.63 -48.31
N CYS A 101 2.62 32.87 -49.04
CA CYS A 101 3.11 34.23 -49.32
C CYS A 101 2.05 35.04 -50.08
N ASP A 102 1.46 34.45 -51.12
CA ASP A 102 0.41 35.10 -51.92
C ASP A 102 -0.82 35.42 -51.07
N TYR A 103 -1.27 34.47 -50.23
CA TYR A 103 -2.39 34.71 -49.30
C TYR A 103 -2.10 35.82 -48.28
N ALA A 104 -0.87 35.89 -47.75
CA ALA A 104 -0.47 36.94 -46.82
C ALA A 104 -0.44 38.32 -47.49
N GLU A 105 0.08 38.40 -48.71
CA GLU A 105 0.06 39.63 -49.51
C GLU A 105 -1.37 40.05 -49.87
N GLU A 106 -2.24 39.11 -50.26
CA GLU A 106 -3.66 39.37 -50.53
C GLU A 106 -4.38 39.86 -49.28
N TYR A 107 -4.11 39.26 -48.11
CA TYR A 107 -4.66 39.73 -46.85
C TYR A 107 -4.27 41.18 -46.60
N ILE A 108 -2.98 41.54 -46.74
CA ILE A 108 -2.50 42.92 -46.55
C ILE A 108 -3.16 43.89 -47.53
N LYS A 109 -3.32 43.49 -48.80
CA LYS A 109 -3.98 44.31 -49.84
C LYS A 109 -5.49 44.45 -49.63
N SER A 110 -6.11 43.59 -48.82
CA SER A 110 -7.54 43.65 -48.50
C SER A 110 -7.86 44.63 -47.37
N ASP A 111 -9.10 45.12 -47.36
CA ASP A 111 -9.65 46.00 -46.31
C ASP A 111 -9.84 45.29 -44.94
N LYS A 112 -9.52 43.99 -44.83
CA LYS A 112 -9.83 43.18 -43.64
C LYS A 112 -8.94 43.52 -42.45
N VAL A 113 -9.44 44.06 -41.35
CA VAL A 113 -8.57 44.41 -40.18
C VAL A 113 -9.08 43.74 -38.91
N LEU A 114 -8.19 43.08 -38.16
CA LEU A 114 -8.51 42.52 -36.84
C LEU A 114 -7.88 43.39 -35.74
N LEU A 115 -8.69 43.80 -34.77
CA LEU A 115 -8.24 44.61 -33.64
C LEU A 115 -7.51 43.73 -32.61
N PRO A 116 -6.24 44.01 -32.27
CA PRO A 116 -5.53 43.27 -31.24
C PRO A 116 -6.00 43.63 -29.83
N VAL A 117 -6.30 42.61 -29.02
CA VAL A 117 -6.63 42.76 -27.60
C VAL A 117 -5.65 41.94 -26.79
N ILE A 118 -4.80 42.60 -26.00
CA ILE A 118 -3.69 41.95 -25.30
C ILE A 118 -4.04 41.84 -23.82
N VAL A 119 -4.21 40.60 -23.36
CA VAL A 119 -4.47 40.26 -21.95
C VAL A 119 -3.11 40.15 -21.25
N SER A 120 -2.83 41.13 -20.40
CA SER A 120 -1.60 41.19 -19.60
C SER A 120 -1.93 41.21 -18.10
N GLY A 121 -1.22 40.40 -17.30
CA GLY A 121 -1.21 40.55 -15.84
C GLY A 121 -1.30 39.23 -15.06
N SER A 122 -0.78 39.27 -13.84
CA SER A 122 -0.87 38.23 -12.80
C SER A 122 -2.04 38.51 -11.83
N SER A 123 -3.20 38.93 -12.34
CA SER A 123 -4.35 39.20 -11.47
C SER A 123 -5.00 37.90 -11.02
N VAL A 124 -5.51 37.89 -9.78
CA VAL A 124 -6.16 36.73 -9.13
C VAL A 124 -7.45 36.31 -9.86
N SER A 125 -8.05 37.18 -10.70
CA SER A 125 -9.27 36.90 -11.46
C SER A 125 -9.06 37.04 -12.97
N LEU A 126 -9.46 36.00 -13.71
CA LEU A 126 -9.37 35.94 -15.17
C LEU A 126 -10.40 36.86 -15.85
N THR A 127 -11.58 37.00 -15.25
CA THR A 127 -12.64 37.94 -15.67
C THR A 127 -12.11 39.38 -15.75
N GLN A 128 -11.38 39.81 -14.71
CA GLN A 128 -10.83 41.17 -14.65
C GLN A 128 -9.75 41.41 -15.70
N SER A 129 -8.87 40.43 -15.96
CA SER A 129 -7.82 40.54 -16.98
C SER A 129 -8.41 40.75 -18.38
N PHE A 130 -9.41 39.95 -18.75
CA PHE A 130 -10.06 40.05 -20.06
C PHE A 130 -10.82 41.37 -20.22
N LEU A 131 -11.53 41.84 -19.20
CA LEU A 131 -12.24 43.13 -19.28
C LEU A 131 -11.28 44.31 -19.40
N SER A 132 -10.23 44.34 -18.57
CA SER A 132 -9.21 45.40 -18.63
C SER A 132 -8.53 45.45 -20.00
N ALA A 133 -8.24 44.28 -20.58
CA ALA A 133 -7.64 44.19 -21.91
C ALA A 133 -8.54 44.79 -23.01
N LEU A 134 -9.84 44.47 -22.98
CA LEU A 134 -10.81 45.03 -23.94
C LEU A 134 -10.90 46.55 -23.79
N GLN A 135 -11.06 47.05 -22.55
CA GLN A 135 -11.16 48.48 -22.28
C GLN A 135 -9.90 49.24 -22.75
N GLN A 136 -8.72 48.70 -22.44
CA GLN A 136 -7.45 49.32 -22.85
C GLN A 136 -7.28 49.30 -24.37
N SER A 137 -7.63 48.21 -25.05
CA SER A 137 -7.55 48.13 -26.51
C SER A 137 -8.50 49.10 -27.21
N LEU A 138 -9.77 49.16 -26.76
CA LEU A 138 -10.74 50.12 -27.27
C LEU A 138 -10.28 51.57 -27.03
N LYS A 139 -9.76 51.86 -25.83
CA LYS A 139 -9.21 53.18 -25.49
C LYS A 139 -8.03 53.57 -26.37
N ALA A 140 -7.05 52.68 -26.55
CA ALA A 140 -5.86 52.94 -27.35
C ALA A 140 -6.19 53.23 -28.82
N ASN A 141 -7.33 52.75 -29.32
CA ASN A 141 -7.80 52.96 -30.69
C ASN A 141 -8.91 54.02 -30.80
N ASN A 142 -9.19 54.80 -29.75
CA ASN A 142 -10.26 55.82 -29.70
C ASN A 142 -11.68 55.27 -29.92
N LEU A 143 -11.97 54.08 -29.41
CA LEU A 143 -13.25 53.33 -29.55
C LEU A 143 -13.95 53.11 -28.20
N GLU A 144 -13.71 53.99 -27.21
CA GLU A 144 -14.26 53.86 -25.84
C GLU A 144 -15.80 53.80 -25.83
N ASN A 145 -16.45 54.46 -26.79
CA ASN A 145 -17.91 54.46 -26.97
C ASN A 145 -18.50 53.08 -27.35
N LEU A 146 -17.66 52.12 -27.78
CA LEU A 146 -18.11 50.78 -28.13
C LEU A 146 -18.22 49.85 -26.93
N MET A 147 -17.69 50.26 -25.77
CA MET A 147 -17.85 49.51 -24.52
C MET A 147 -19.34 49.45 -24.14
N PRO A 148 -19.93 48.25 -23.93
CA PRO A 148 -21.35 48.11 -23.59
C PRO A 148 -21.76 48.87 -22.29
N GLU A 149 -22.98 49.42 -22.27
CA GLU A 149 -23.55 50.34 -21.26
C GLU A 149 -23.82 49.69 -19.89
N THR A 150 -22.77 49.31 -19.18
CA THR A 150 -22.85 48.51 -17.94
C THR A 150 -22.83 49.36 -16.67
N ASN A 151 -22.28 50.58 -16.73
CA ASN A 151 -22.15 51.49 -15.58
C ASN A 151 -23.48 51.99 -15.01
N PHE A 152 -24.37 52.53 -15.85
CA PHE A 152 -25.67 53.08 -15.41
C PHE A 152 -26.61 51.99 -14.89
N LYS A 153 -26.66 50.85 -15.58
CA LYS A 153 -27.47 49.70 -15.18
C LYS A 153 -27.00 49.10 -13.85
N ALA A 154 -25.68 49.02 -13.64
CA ALA A 154 -25.12 48.56 -12.38
C ALA A 154 -25.44 49.52 -11.22
N SER A 155 -25.44 50.85 -11.46
CA SER A 155 -25.86 51.83 -10.46
C SER A 155 -27.32 51.64 -10.06
N ILE A 156 -28.22 51.43 -11.03
CA ILE A 156 -29.63 51.17 -10.79
C ILE A 156 -29.83 49.87 -9.99
N ASN A 157 -29.22 48.76 -10.42
CA ASN A 157 -29.30 47.48 -9.72
C ASN A 157 -28.78 47.58 -8.28
N THR A 158 -27.75 48.38 -8.05
CA THR A 158 -27.21 48.59 -6.70
C THR A 158 -28.18 49.38 -5.82
N ILE A 159 -28.84 50.41 -6.36
CA ILE A 159 -29.88 51.17 -5.65
C ILE A 159 -31.07 50.27 -5.32
N GLU A 160 -31.50 49.40 -6.24
CA GLU A 160 -32.57 48.42 -6.01
C GLU A 160 -32.17 47.38 -4.96
N ASN A 161 -30.95 46.84 -5.03
CA ASN A 161 -30.42 45.93 -4.01
C ASN A 161 -30.35 46.59 -2.63
N TRP A 162 -29.98 47.86 -2.53
CA TRP A 162 -30.04 48.57 -1.26
C TRP A 162 -31.46 48.70 -0.74
N LYS A 163 -32.45 48.94 -1.62
CA LYS A 163 -33.86 49.03 -1.25
C LYS A 163 -34.39 47.71 -0.68
N GLU A 164 -34.03 46.58 -1.29
CA GLU A 164 -34.51 45.26 -0.92
C GLU A 164 -33.73 44.63 0.25
N ASN A 165 -32.39 44.63 0.18
CA ASN A 165 -31.54 43.84 1.06
C ASN A 165 -30.75 44.68 2.10
N TYR A 166 -30.59 46.00 1.88
CA TYR A 166 -29.79 46.88 2.75
C TYR A 166 -30.54 48.18 3.10
N THR A 167 -31.71 48.05 3.72
CA THR A 167 -32.67 49.15 3.93
C THR A 167 -32.10 50.36 4.69
N GLN A 168 -31.10 50.16 5.56
CA GLN A 168 -30.42 51.27 6.26
C GLN A 168 -29.55 52.10 5.31
N THR A 169 -28.80 51.43 4.42
CA THR A 169 -28.00 52.07 3.37
C THR A 169 -28.90 52.82 2.39
N TYR A 170 -30.05 52.24 2.02
CA TYR A 170 -31.04 52.92 1.18
C TYR A 170 -31.63 54.16 1.84
N LYS A 171 -31.95 54.13 3.14
CA LYS A 171 -32.42 55.32 3.88
C LYS A 171 -31.38 56.44 3.92
N GLN A 172 -30.10 56.10 4.07
CA GLN A 172 -29.01 57.07 4.03
C GLN A 172 -28.80 57.63 2.63
N PHE A 173 -28.90 56.78 1.59
CA PHE A 173 -28.88 57.20 0.19
C PHE A 173 -30.02 58.20 -0.10
N VAL A 174 -31.26 57.87 0.28
CA VAL A 174 -32.44 58.75 0.15
C VAL A 174 -32.21 60.09 0.85
N LYS A 175 -31.66 60.08 2.08
CA LYS A 175 -31.37 61.30 2.84
C LYS A 175 -30.34 62.19 2.12
N LYS A 176 -29.21 61.62 1.71
CA LYS A 176 -28.15 62.36 0.99
C LYS A 176 -28.61 62.91 -0.36
N LEU A 177 -29.52 62.19 -1.04
CA LEU A 177 -30.13 62.65 -2.27
C LEU A 177 -31.13 63.80 -2.03
N GLY A 178 -31.94 63.68 -0.98
CA GLY A 178 -32.89 64.73 -0.56
C GLY A 178 -32.21 66.02 -0.11
N ASP A 179 -31.06 65.94 0.56
CA ASP A 179 -30.24 67.12 0.95
C ASP A 179 -29.72 67.90 -0.28
N SER A 180 -29.75 67.29 -1.47
CA SER A 180 -29.35 67.91 -2.74
C SER A 180 -30.52 68.22 -3.68
N GLY A 181 -31.77 68.09 -3.21
CA GLY A 181 -32.98 68.53 -3.91
C GLY A 181 -33.60 67.52 -4.89
N ASP A 182 -33.05 66.31 -5.02
CA ASP A 182 -33.49 65.30 -5.98
C ASP A 182 -34.37 64.22 -5.33
N SER A 183 -35.41 63.76 -6.05
CA SER A 183 -36.17 62.56 -5.64
C SER A 183 -35.47 61.30 -6.15
N VAL A 184 -35.52 60.21 -5.38
CA VAL A 184 -34.88 58.94 -5.78
C VAL A 184 -35.50 58.38 -7.07
N ASP A 185 -36.81 58.54 -7.26
CA ASP A 185 -37.49 58.08 -8.47
C ASP A 185 -37.03 58.87 -9.71
N ASN A 186 -36.84 60.19 -9.59
CA ASN A 186 -36.29 61.00 -10.68
C ASN A 186 -34.82 60.68 -10.92
N PHE A 187 -34.04 60.41 -9.87
CA PHE A 187 -32.63 60.04 -10.00
C PHE A 187 -32.46 58.68 -10.70
N ILE A 188 -33.31 57.70 -10.39
CA ILE A 188 -33.36 56.42 -11.11
C ILE A 188 -33.81 56.64 -12.56
N LEU A 189 -34.79 57.52 -12.81
CA LEU A 189 -35.23 57.87 -14.16
C LEU A 189 -34.08 58.50 -14.97
N SER A 190 -33.34 59.45 -14.39
CA SER A 190 -32.18 60.09 -15.03
C SER A 190 -31.04 59.10 -15.29
N LEU A 191 -30.81 58.14 -14.39
CA LEU A 191 -29.86 57.05 -14.65
C LEU A 191 -30.35 56.12 -15.78
N LYS A 192 -31.66 55.89 -15.92
CA LYS A 192 -32.26 55.14 -17.04
C LYS A 192 -32.20 55.90 -18.37
N GLU A 193 -32.22 57.22 -18.32
CA GLU A 193 -32.08 58.14 -19.46
C GLU A 193 -30.62 58.51 -19.77
N TYR A 194 -29.66 57.80 -19.16
CA TYR A 194 -28.22 57.95 -19.44
C TYR A 194 -27.63 59.31 -19.06
N ASP A 195 -28.17 59.96 -18.02
CA ASP A 195 -27.63 61.22 -17.52
C ASP A 195 -26.29 61.00 -16.79
N VAL A 196 -25.21 61.44 -17.43
CA VAL A 196 -23.83 61.31 -16.93
C VAL A 196 -23.65 61.99 -15.56
N ARG A 197 -24.34 63.12 -15.32
CA ARG A 197 -24.24 63.87 -14.05
C ARG A 197 -24.81 63.06 -12.89
N SER A 198 -25.91 62.35 -13.13
CA SER A 198 -26.52 61.45 -12.16
C SER A 198 -25.60 60.27 -11.83
N TYR A 199 -24.91 59.72 -12.83
CA TYR A 199 -23.94 58.64 -12.61
C TYR A 199 -22.71 59.11 -11.80
N GLU A 200 -22.09 60.22 -12.17
CA GLU A 200 -20.97 60.80 -11.40
C GLU A 200 -21.38 61.12 -9.95
N LYS A 201 -22.62 61.56 -9.75
CA LYS A 201 -23.19 61.80 -8.42
C LYS A 201 -23.36 60.49 -7.64
N PHE A 202 -23.83 59.42 -8.29
CA PHE A 202 -23.90 58.09 -7.68
C PHE A 202 -22.53 57.56 -7.27
N GLU A 203 -21.53 57.66 -8.15
CA GLU A 203 -20.16 57.20 -7.90
C GLU A 203 -19.51 57.94 -6.72
N LYS A 204 -19.77 59.25 -6.57
CA LYS A 204 -19.32 60.02 -5.40
C LYS A 204 -20.02 59.63 -4.10
N LEU A 205 -21.29 59.27 -4.15
CA LEU A 205 -22.06 58.90 -2.96
C LEU A 205 -21.75 57.46 -2.50
N TYR A 206 -21.32 56.59 -3.41
CA TYR A 206 -21.15 55.17 -3.15
C TYR A 206 -20.14 54.84 -2.02
N PRO A 207 -18.91 55.41 -1.97
CA PRO A 207 -17.95 55.12 -0.91
C PRO A 207 -18.47 55.52 0.47
N ASP A 208 -19.16 56.65 0.57
CA ASP A 208 -19.74 57.12 1.83
C ASP A 208 -20.82 56.18 2.37
N LEU A 209 -21.52 55.48 1.48
CA LEU A 209 -22.62 54.56 1.81
C LEU A 209 -22.12 53.14 2.08
N THR A 210 -20.85 52.85 1.77
CA THR A 210 -20.28 51.48 1.78
C THR A 210 -18.92 51.41 2.49
N SER A 211 -18.73 52.25 3.53
CA SER A 211 -17.51 52.26 4.37
C SER A 211 -16.20 52.41 3.59
N GLY A 212 -16.21 53.21 2.51
CA GLY A 212 -15.04 53.51 1.70
C GLY A 212 -14.79 52.54 0.53
N SER A 213 -15.73 51.64 0.22
CA SER A 213 -15.58 50.75 -0.94
C SER A 213 -15.76 51.51 -2.27
N ILE A 214 -15.02 51.10 -3.30
CA ILE A 214 -15.09 51.67 -4.65
C ILE A 214 -16.18 50.93 -5.42
N PHE A 215 -17.05 51.66 -6.11
CA PHE A 215 -18.10 51.07 -6.92
C PHE A 215 -17.50 50.28 -8.10
N ASN A 216 -17.81 48.98 -8.21
CA ASN A 216 -17.44 48.16 -9.37
C ASN A 216 -18.70 47.87 -10.20
N PRO A 217 -18.90 48.55 -11.34
CA PRO A 217 -20.09 48.41 -12.17
C PRO A 217 -20.18 47.07 -12.92
N PHE A 218 -19.18 46.18 -12.82
CA PHE A 218 -19.10 44.98 -13.66
C PHE A 218 -19.23 43.66 -12.90
N LEU A 219 -19.54 43.69 -11.61
CA LEU A 219 -19.75 42.48 -10.81
C LEU A 219 -21.03 41.76 -11.30
N GLY A 220 -20.88 40.62 -11.99
CA GLY A 220 -21.99 39.78 -12.48
C GLY A 220 -22.27 39.82 -13.99
N PHE A 221 -21.40 40.42 -14.82
CA PHE A 221 -21.53 40.39 -16.28
C PHE A 221 -20.82 39.19 -16.92
N ASP A 222 -21.40 38.62 -17.98
CA ASP A 222 -20.74 37.66 -18.86
C ASP A 222 -19.75 38.38 -19.78
N VAL A 223 -18.45 38.16 -19.55
CA VAL A 223 -17.37 38.79 -20.30
C VAL A 223 -17.41 38.40 -21.78
N VAL A 224 -17.80 37.17 -22.10
CA VAL A 224 -17.85 36.68 -23.49
C VAL A 224 -18.91 37.43 -24.29
N GLU A 225 -20.07 37.70 -23.68
CA GLU A 225 -21.13 38.51 -24.29
C GLU A 225 -20.70 39.97 -24.51
N LEU A 226 -19.96 40.55 -23.57
CA LEU A 226 -19.43 41.91 -23.71
C LEU A 226 -18.45 42.03 -24.88
N TYR A 227 -17.55 41.06 -25.03
CA TYR A 227 -16.65 40.99 -26.18
C TYR A 227 -17.43 40.87 -27.49
N GLU A 228 -18.44 39.99 -27.55
CA GLU A 228 -19.27 39.86 -28.74
C GLU A 228 -20.02 41.16 -29.07
N ALA A 229 -20.57 41.84 -28.06
CA ALA A 229 -21.27 43.11 -28.24
C ALA A 229 -20.35 44.19 -28.81
N ALA A 230 -19.11 44.29 -28.29
CA ALA A 230 -18.09 45.19 -28.82
C ALA A 230 -17.72 44.83 -30.28
N VAL A 231 -17.49 43.54 -30.57
CA VAL A 231 -17.16 43.03 -31.92
C VAL A 231 -18.25 43.32 -32.94
N ASN A 232 -19.53 43.16 -32.57
CA ASN A 232 -20.64 43.48 -33.46
C ASN A 232 -20.64 44.96 -33.86
N ARG A 233 -20.18 45.86 -32.98
CA ARG A 233 -20.11 47.30 -33.23
C ARG A 233 -18.81 47.70 -33.96
N LEU A 234 -17.72 46.98 -33.73
CA LEU A 234 -16.41 47.22 -34.37
C LEU A 234 -16.48 47.21 -35.90
N LYS A 235 -17.38 46.41 -36.48
CA LYS A 235 -17.62 46.36 -37.93
C LYS A 235 -17.99 47.70 -38.54
N TYR A 236 -18.70 48.57 -37.81
CA TYR A 236 -19.06 49.91 -38.27
C TYR A 236 -17.90 50.92 -38.19
N HIS A 237 -16.77 50.51 -37.61
CA HIS A 237 -15.57 51.32 -37.41
C HIS A 237 -14.35 50.78 -38.18
N GLY A 238 -14.56 49.93 -39.19
CA GLY A 238 -13.51 49.45 -40.09
C GLY A 238 -12.72 48.23 -39.60
N TYR A 239 -13.22 47.51 -38.59
CA TYR A 239 -12.61 46.28 -38.08
C TYR A 239 -13.54 45.07 -38.32
N ASP A 240 -13.02 43.98 -38.87
CA ASP A 240 -13.78 42.76 -39.15
C ASP A 240 -13.94 41.85 -37.93
N GLY A 241 -13.17 42.11 -36.88
CA GLY A 241 -13.22 41.35 -35.63
C GLY A 241 -12.08 41.69 -34.69
N VAL A 242 -11.79 40.76 -33.78
CA VAL A 242 -10.78 40.91 -32.73
C VAL A 242 -9.85 39.70 -32.69
N TYR A 243 -8.58 39.96 -32.39
CA TYR A 243 -7.62 38.92 -32.08
C TYR A 243 -7.11 39.10 -30.65
N ILE A 244 -7.46 38.16 -29.78
CA ILE A 244 -7.22 38.23 -28.35
C ILE A 244 -5.99 37.38 -28.00
N ILE A 245 -5.02 37.97 -27.32
CA ILE A 245 -3.76 37.33 -26.97
C ILE A 245 -3.61 37.33 -25.46
N TYR A 246 -3.56 36.15 -24.86
CA TYR A 246 -3.12 35.99 -23.47
C TYR A 246 -1.67 35.50 -23.46
N ASP A 247 -0.75 36.47 -23.34
CA ASP A 247 0.67 36.20 -23.18
C ASP A 247 0.97 35.73 -21.75
N GLU A 248 1.93 34.83 -21.61
CA GLU A 248 2.31 34.21 -20.32
C GLU A 248 1.17 33.50 -19.56
N PHE A 249 0.23 32.85 -20.27
CA PHE A 249 -0.88 32.10 -19.66
C PHE A 249 -0.39 31.03 -18.63
N SER A 250 0.81 30.48 -18.81
CA SER A 250 1.44 29.58 -17.84
C SER A 250 1.55 30.16 -16.43
N LYS A 251 1.84 31.46 -16.28
CA LYS A 251 1.95 32.07 -14.95
C LYS A 251 0.63 32.04 -14.20
N TYR A 252 -0.49 32.17 -14.91
CA TYR A 252 -1.81 32.02 -14.33
C TYR A 252 -2.05 30.57 -13.88
N LEU A 253 -1.69 29.58 -14.71
CA LEU A 253 -1.81 28.17 -14.33
C LEU A 253 -0.94 27.84 -13.10
N GLU A 254 0.34 28.24 -13.09
CA GLU A 254 1.24 27.99 -11.97
C GLU A 254 0.74 28.62 -10.65
N ALA A 255 0.28 29.87 -10.69
CA ALA A 255 -0.11 30.59 -9.48
C ALA A 255 -1.53 30.25 -8.99
N SER A 256 -2.44 29.88 -9.90
CA SER A 256 -3.88 29.90 -9.62
C SER A 256 -4.63 28.62 -10.01
N ILE A 257 -4.02 27.58 -10.60
CA ILE A 257 -4.78 26.40 -11.05
C ILE A 257 -5.56 25.69 -9.92
N ALA A 258 -4.99 25.65 -8.71
CA ALA A 258 -5.65 25.07 -7.53
C ALA A 258 -6.76 25.97 -6.97
N ASN A 259 -6.56 27.29 -7.03
CA ASN A 259 -7.48 28.30 -6.49
C ASN A 259 -8.49 28.81 -7.52
N ALA A 260 -8.38 28.40 -8.78
CA ALA A 260 -9.26 28.80 -9.87
C ALA A 260 -10.71 28.46 -9.53
N THR A 261 -11.60 29.41 -9.78
CA THR A 261 -13.04 29.23 -9.56
C THR A 261 -13.65 28.44 -10.71
N ILE A 262 -14.77 27.77 -10.48
CA ILE A 262 -15.53 27.08 -11.55
C ILE A 262 -15.94 28.10 -12.64
N SER A 263 -16.19 29.35 -12.26
CA SER A 263 -16.45 30.45 -13.20
C SER A 263 -15.27 30.79 -14.11
N ASP A 264 -14.02 30.71 -13.64
CA ASP A 264 -12.85 30.99 -14.49
C ASP A 264 -12.67 29.91 -15.56
N ILE A 265 -12.85 28.64 -15.19
CA ILE A 265 -12.82 27.49 -16.11
C ILE A 265 -13.93 27.64 -17.15
N LYS A 266 -15.15 27.96 -16.70
CA LYS A 266 -16.30 28.14 -17.59
C LYS A 266 -16.09 29.30 -18.56
N LEU A 267 -15.55 30.43 -18.09
CA LEU A 267 -15.26 31.59 -18.95
C LEU A 267 -14.38 31.19 -20.14
N LEU A 268 -13.29 30.46 -19.90
CA LEU A 268 -12.40 30.03 -21.00
C LEU A 268 -13.07 29.03 -21.96
N GLN A 269 -13.92 28.12 -21.46
CA GLN A 269 -14.69 27.21 -22.30
C GLN A 269 -15.67 27.98 -23.19
N ASP A 270 -16.44 28.89 -22.59
CA ASP A 270 -17.44 29.71 -23.29
C ASP A 270 -16.75 30.63 -24.32
N PHE A 271 -15.57 31.19 -23.99
CA PHE A 271 -14.78 32.01 -24.90
C PHE A 271 -14.29 31.22 -26.12
N ALA A 272 -13.78 30.01 -25.90
CA ALA A 272 -13.30 29.14 -26.98
C ALA A 272 -14.44 28.76 -27.94
N GLU A 273 -15.58 28.35 -27.38
CA GLU A 273 -16.79 28.02 -28.15
C GLU A 273 -17.32 29.22 -28.94
N LYS A 274 -17.21 30.43 -28.37
CA LYS A 274 -17.60 31.66 -29.05
C LYS A 274 -16.66 32.02 -30.21
N CYS A 275 -15.35 31.82 -30.03
CA CYS A 275 -14.37 32.03 -31.11
C CYS A 275 -14.68 31.12 -32.30
N ASP A 276 -14.95 29.84 -32.04
CA ASP A 276 -15.20 28.85 -33.08
C ASP A 276 -16.52 29.07 -33.82
N ARG A 277 -17.53 29.64 -33.14
CA ARG A 277 -18.82 30.02 -33.73
C ARG A 277 -18.88 31.44 -34.29
N SER A 278 -17.78 32.20 -34.22
CA SER A 278 -17.80 33.63 -34.55
C SER A 278 -18.05 33.91 -36.04
N GLY A 279 -17.79 32.97 -36.95
CA GLY A 279 -18.13 33.09 -38.38
C GLY A 279 -17.57 34.37 -39.00
N SER A 280 -18.43 35.22 -39.56
CA SER A 280 -17.99 36.51 -40.13
C SER A 280 -17.58 37.57 -39.10
N LYS A 281 -17.77 37.33 -37.80
CA LYS A 281 -17.40 38.26 -36.71
C LYS A 281 -15.92 38.16 -36.29
N GLN A 282 -15.20 37.14 -36.79
CA GLN A 282 -13.75 36.97 -36.62
C GLN A 282 -13.26 37.20 -35.18
N MET A 283 -13.80 36.43 -34.22
CA MET A 283 -13.26 36.40 -32.85
C MET A 283 -12.22 35.29 -32.74
N HIS A 284 -11.00 35.66 -32.37
CA HIS A 284 -9.86 34.76 -32.22
C HIS A 284 -9.28 34.88 -30.82
N LEU A 285 -8.83 33.76 -30.24
CA LEU A 285 -8.17 33.72 -28.94
C LEU A 285 -6.93 32.82 -29.02
N VAL A 286 -5.78 33.34 -28.61
CA VAL A 286 -4.56 32.56 -28.41
C VAL A 286 -4.11 32.63 -26.96
N LEU A 287 -3.89 31.47 -26.35
CA LEU A 287 -3.25 31.31 -25.05
C LEU A 287 -1.80 30.84 -25.27
N ILE A 288 -0.83 31.51 -24.66
CA ILE A 288 0.60 31.18 -24.82
C ILE A 288 1.11 30.49 -23.55
N SER A 289 1.58 29.25 -23.67
CA SER A 289 2.06 28.43 -22.55
C SER A 289 3.40 27.74 -22.82
N HIS A 290 4.13 27.38 -21.75
CA HIS A 290 5.36 26.59 -21.86
C HIS A 290 5.16 25.08 -21.84
N LYS A 291 3.98 24.62 -21.41
CA LYS A 291 3.53 23.22 -21.36
C LYS A 291 2.04 23.15 -21.68
N ASP A 292 1.55 21.96 -22.02
CA ASP A 292 0.11 21.69 -22.09
C ASP A 292 -0.56 21.99 -20.72
N ILE A 293 -1.82 22.45 -20.75
CA ILE A 293 -2.66 22.62 -19.56
C ILE A 293 -2.69 21.32 -18.73
N ALA A 294 -2.73 20.15 -19.38
CA ALA A 294 -2.77 18.84 -18.73
C ALA A 294 -1.57 18.62 -17.79
N ASN A 295 -0.40 19.18 -18.10
CA ASN A 295 0.82 19.01 -17.30
C ASN A 295 0.84 19.87 -16.02
N TYR A 296 -0.13 20.78 -15.84
CA TYR A 296 -0.29 21.55 -14.60
C TYR A 296 -1.34 20.94 -13.67
N ILE A 297 -2.07 19.91 -14.13
CA ILE A 297 -3.12 19.25 -13.34
C ILE A 297 -2.44 18.26 -12.38
N ASP A 298 -2.40 18.61 -11.09
CA ASP A 298 -1.94 17.74 -10.00
C ASP A 298 -3.04 16.74 -9.59
N ASP A 299 -2.66 15.51 -9.24
CA ASP A 299 -3.53 14.46 -8.69
C ASP A 299 -4.26 14.89 -7.40
N LYS A 300 -3.78 15.94 -6.73
CA LYS A 300 -4.40 16.53 -5.54
C LYS A 300 -5.61 17.44 -5.83
N LEU A 301 -5.88 17.77 -7.09
CA LEU A 301 -7.02 18.61 -7.46
C LEU A 301 -8.36 17.83 -7.37
N PRO A 302 -9.46 18.45 -6.91
CA PRO A 302 -10.78 17.83 -6.96
C PRO A 302 -11.14 17.42 -8.39
N LYS A 303 -11.78 16.25 -8.55
CA LYS A 303 -12.14 15.66 -9.85
C LYS A 303 -12.90 16.64 -10.76
N GLU A 304 -13.82 17.43 -10.22
CA GLU A 304 -14.57 18.45 -10.97
C GLU A 304 -13.66 19.51 -11.63
N LYS A 305 -12.58 19.93 -10.96
CA LYS A 305 -11.61 20.89 -11.52
C LYS A 305 -10.70 20.23 -12.55
N VAL A 306 -10.30 18.98 -12.32
CA VAL A 306 -9.53 18.17 -13.28
C VAL A 306 -10.29 18.05 -14.59
N ASP A 307 -11.56 17.62 -14.51
CA ASP A 307 -12.43 17.47 -15.68
C ASP A 307 -12.72 18.82 -16.34
N GLY A 308 -12.89 19.89 -15.56
CA GLY A 308 -13.04 21.25 -16.04
C GLY A 308 -11.86 21.75 -16.88
N TRP A 309 -10.62 21.61 -16.38
CA TRP A 309 -9.40 22.02 -17.08
C TRP A 309 -9.11 21.16 -18.31
N ARG A 310 -9.39 19.85 -18.25
CA ARG A 310 -9.35 18.96 -19.44
C ARG A 310 -10.37 19.41 -20.49
N GLY A 311 -11.56 19.80 -20.05
CA GLY A 311 -12.59 20.38 -20.91
C GLY A 311 -12.17 21.69 -21.57
N VAL A 312 -11.44 22.57 -20.87
CA VAL A 312 -10.82 23.76 -21.48
C VAL A 312 -9.81 23.31 -22.53
N SER A 313 -8.82 22.49 -22.18
CA SER A 313 -7.74 22.07 -23.08
C SER A 313 -8.24 21.45 -24.39
N GLY A 314 -9.28 20.60 -24.33
CA GLY A 314 -9.86 19.95 -25.51
C GLY A 314 -10.63 20.88 -26.46
N ARG A 315 -10.96 22.11 -26.05
CA ARG A 315 -11.64 23.12 -26.90
C ARG A 315 -10.67 24.05 -27.62
N PHE A 316 -9.38 24.01 -27.29
CA PHE A 316 -8.36 24.80 -27.97
C PHE A 316 -7.63 23.92 -28.98
N LYS A 317 -7.24 24.48 -30.12
CA LYS A 317 -6.31 23.83 -31.04
C LYS A 317 -4.88 23.98 -30.50
N HIS A 318 -4.20 22.86 -30.28
CA HIS A 318 -2.83 22.86 -29.76
C HIS A 318 -1.83 23.06 -30.88
N ILE A 319 -0.97 24.06 -30.74
CA ILE A 319 0.12 24.35 -31.67
C ILE A 319 1.43 24.17 -30.89
N ASN A 320 2.13 23.07 -31.16
CA ASN A 320 3.38 22.72 -30.49
C ASN A 320 4.59 23.23 -31.29
N LEU A 321 5.40 24.10 -30.68
CA LEU A 321 6.72 24.43 -31.20
C LEU A 321 7.68 23.31 -30.78
N HIS A 322 7.90 22.35 -31.68
CA HIS A 322 8.81 21.22 -31.45
C HIS A 322 10.28 21.66 -31.35
N ASN A 323 11.04 20.94 -30.52
CA ASN A 323 12.50 21.06 -30.42
C ASN A 323 13.17 20.43 -31.65
N ASN A 324 13.37 21.21 -32.71
CA ASN A 324 14.21 20.77 -33.82
C ASN A 324 15.59 21.47 -33.71
N PHE A 325 16.65 20.71 -33.42
CA PHE A 325 18.01 21.24 -33.32
C PHE A 325 18.54 21.79 -34.66
N SER A 326 18.06 21.29 -35.80
CA SER A 326 18.35 21.86 -37.12
C SER A 326 17.91 23.31 -37.22
N GLN A 327 16.74 23.65 -36.65
CA GLN A 327 16.26 25.04 -36.60
C GLN A 327 17.15 25.91 -35.71
N MET A 328 17.73 25.35 -34.65
CA MET A 328 18.70 26.09 -33.83
C MET A 328 19.98 26.40 -34.60
N TYR A 329 20.43 25.51 -35.49
CA TYR A 329 21.55 25.82 -36.37
C TYR A 329 21.21 26.94 -37.36
N GLU A 330 19.99 26.97 -37.91
CA GLU A 330 19.52 28.10 -38.74
C GLU A 330 19.55 29.42 -37.97
N ILE A 331 19.07 29.42 -36.72
CA ILE A 331 19.07 30.63 -35.87
C ILE A 331 20.49 31.09 -35.59
N ILE A 332 21.38 30.18 -35.16
CA ILE A 332 22.79 30.48 -34.90
C ILE A 332 23.44 31.07 -36.17
N SER A 333 23.23 30.44 -37.32
CA SER A 333 23.73 30.91 -38.62
C SER A 333 23.21 32.32 -38.96
N ALA A 334 21.92 32.57 -38.73
CA ALA A 334 21.29 33.86 -39.03
C ALA A 334 21.79 34.99 -38.11
N VAL A 335 22.14 34.66 -36.86
CA VAL A 335 22.70 35.60 -35.87
C VAL A 335 24.13 36.01 -36.24
N ILE A 336 24.91 35.12 -36.86
CA ILE A 336 26.29 35.38 -37.28
C ILE A 336 26.31 36.04 -38.68
N LYS A 337 26.46 37.36 -38.70
CA LYS A 337 26.50 38.16 -39.93
C LYS A 337 27.90 38.16 -40.55
N LYS A 338 27.96 37.89 -41.85
CA LYS A 338 29.21 37.78 -42.62
C LYS A 338 29.14 38.76 -43.78
N GLU A 339 30.15 39.61 -43.92
CA GLU A 339 30.21 40.57 -45.02
C GLU A 339 30.35 39.81 -46.36
N PRO A 340 29.41 39.95 -47.32
CA PRO A 340 29.31 39.05 -48.47
C PRO A 340 30.58 38.96 -49.33
N GLY A 341 31.28 40.09 -49.55
CA GLY A 341 32.50 40.14 -50.36
C GLY A 341 33.66 39.41 -49.69
N TYR A 342 33.88 39.67 -48.40
CA TYR A 342 34.86 38.95 -47.58
C TYR A 342 34.54 37.46 -47.49
N TRP A 343 33.30 37.10 -47.18
CA TRP A 343 32.89 35.71 -46.91
C TRP A 343 33.09 34.81 -48.12
N THR A 344 32.71 35.28 -49.31
CA THR A 344 32.91 34.53 -50.56
C THR A 344 34.39 34.24 -50.82
N GLY A 345 35.26 35.24 -50.59
CA GLY A 345 36.72 35.06 -50.70
C GLY A 345 37.29 34.12 -49.63
N PHE A 346 36.79 34.22 -48.39
CA PHE A 346 37.20 33.38 -47.27
C PHE A 346 36.83 31.91 -47.47
N CYS A 347 35.59 31.62 -47.90
CA CYS A 347 35.15 30.27 -48.26
C CYS A 347 35.99 29.70 -49.40
N LYS A 348 36.30 30.50 -50.43
CA LYS A 348 37.14 30.05 -51.54
C LYS A 348 38.57 29.72 -51.10
N LYS A 349 39.17 30.54 -50.21
CA LYS A 349 40.51 30.30 -49.66
C LYS A 349 40.55 29.03 -48.79
N ASN A 350 39.49 28.76 -48.03
CA ASN A 350 39.44 27.68 -47.03
C ASN A 350 38.53 26.51 -47.41
N GLY A 351 38.14 26.37 -48.68
CA GLY A 351 37.14 25.37 -49.12
C GLY A 351 37.46 23.95 -48.67
N GLY A 352 38.72 23.50 -48.85
CA GLY A 352 39.14 22.17 -48.42
C GLY A 352 39.02 21.91 -46.91
N LYS A 353 39.11 22.95 -46.06
CA LYS A 353 38.90 22.80 -44.61
C LYS A 353 37.42 22.68 -44.27
N PHE A 354 36.57 23.46 -44.94
CA PHE A 354 35.12 23.34 -44.76
C PHE A 354 34.59 21.99 -45.26
N ASP A 355 35.09 21.51 -46.39
CA ASP A 355 34.71 20.20 -46.94
C ASP A 355 35.16 19.05 -46.03
N ASP A 356 36.38 19.11 -45.47
CA ASP A 356 36.87 18.12 -44.48
C ASP A 356 36.00 18.10 -43.21
N LEU A 357 35.69 19.27 -42.63
CA LEU A 357 34.81 19.38 -41.46
C LEU A 357 33.42 18.80 -41.75
N LYS A 358 32.81 19.19 -42.87
CA LYS A 358 31.49 18.69 -43.26
C LYS A 358 31.49 17.19 -43.46
N LEU A 359 32.48 16.65 -44.18
CA LEU A 359 32.56 15.22 -44.45
C LEU A 359 32.70 14.40 -43.17
N ARG A 360 33.58 14.82 -42.24
CA ARG A 360 33.82 14.11 -40.98
C ARG A 360 32.57 14.00 -40.12
N PHE A 361 31.93 15.13 -39.84
CA PHE A 361 30.82 15.17 -38.88
C PHE A 361 29.46 14.76 -39.46
N VAL A 362 29.32 14.75 -40.80
CA VAL A 362 28.19 14.09 -41.45
C VAL A 362 28.38 12.56 -41.48
N LYS A 363 29.59 12.09 -41.80
CA LYS A 363 29.89 10.64 -41.81
C LYS A 363 29.80 10.01 -40.42
N SER A 364 30.15 10.77 -39.38
CA SER A 364 30.03 10.29 -37.99
C SER A 364 28.59 10.27 -37.47
N GLY A 365 27.61 10.79 -38.22
CA GLY A 365 26.22 10.91 -37.77
C GLY A 365 25.94 12.04 -36.77
N LEU A 366 26.93 12.88 -36.47
CA LEU A 366 26.78 14.01 -35.53
C LEU A 366 25.85 15.09 -36.10
N ILE A 367 26.04 15.42 -37.37
CA ILE A 367 25.26 16.40 -38.12
C ILE A 367 24.55 15.70 -39.28
N ASP A 368 23.25 15.95 -39.42
CA ASP A 368 22.46 15.36 -40.49
C ASP A 368 22.88 15.95 -41.85
N VAL A 369 22.82 15.16 -42.92
CA VAL A 369 23.31 15.55 -44.27
C VAL A 369 22.71 16.88 -44.74
N VAL A 370 21.43 17.10 -44.44
CA VAL A 370 20.67 18.31 -44.81
C VAL A 370 21.18 19.57 -44.12
N ASP A 371 21.76 19.45 -42.92
CA ASP A 371 22.21 20.57 -42.11
C ASP A 371 23.70 20.87 -42.28
N GLY A 372 24.44 20.04 -43.02
CA GLY A 372 25.90 20.11 -43.09
C GLY A 372 26.44 21.50 -43.45
N ASP A 373 25.84 22.18 -44.43
CA ASP A 373 26.27 23.54 -44.82
C ASP A 373 25.92 24.58 -43.77
N THR A 374 24.73 24.50 -43.18
CA THR A 374 24.27 25.42 -42.13
C THR A 374 25.12 25.26 -40.86
N ALA A 375 25.36 24.03 -40.40
CA ALA A 375 26.09 23.75 -39.17
C ALA A 375 27.59 24.03 -39.27
N VAL A 376 28.18 23.92 -40.47
CA VAL A 376 29.63 24.09 -40.68
C VAL A 376 29.96 25.49 -41.20
N MET A 377 29.35 25.92 -42.32
CA MET A 377 29.62 27.23 -42.92
C MET A 377 28.71 28.32 -42.33
N GLY A 378 27.44 28.02 -42.12
CA GLY A 378 26.47 28.95 -41.53
C GLY A 378 26.84 29.35 -40.11
N CYS A 379 27.17 28.38 -39.25
CA CYS A 379 27.51 28.60 -37.86
C CYS A 379 28.99 28.99 -37.61
N TYR A 380 29.83 29.12 -38.66
CA TYR A 380 31.22 29.55 -38.51
C TYR A 380 31.30 30.91 -37.76
N PRO A 381 32.12 31.04 -36.69
CA PRO A 381 33.30 30.24 -36.37
C PRO A 381 33.12 29.08 -35.36
N LEU A 382 31.90 28.61 -35.09
CA LEU A 382 31.72 27.46 -34.20
C LEU A 382 32.25 26.18 -34.85
N HIS A 383 33.02 25.39 -34.09
CA HIS A 383 33.37 24.02 -34.49
C HIS A 383 32.09 23.17 -34.58
N PRO A 384 31.95 22.18 -35.49
CA PRO A 384 30.71 21.40 -35.63
C PRO A 384 30.24 20.71 -34.34
N VAL A 385 31.18 20.25 -33.51
CA VAL A 385 30.88 19.69 -32.17
C VAL A 385 30.35 20.77 -31.23
N SER A 386 30.90 21.99 -31.28
CA SER A 386 30.39 23.14 -30.53
C SER A 386 29.00 23.56 -31.01
N THR A 387 28.77 23.57 -32.33
CA THR A 387 27.45 23.81 -32.95
C THR A 387 26.43 22.79 -32.45
N PHE A 388 26.83 21.52 -32.32
CA PHE A 388 25.97 20.45 -31.78
C PHE A 388 25.69 20.60 -30.27
N ILE A 389 26.72 20.85 -29.46
CA ILE A 389 26.63 20.92 -28.00
C ILE A 389 25.84 22.16 -27.55
N LEU A 390 26.14 23.33 -28.10
CA LEU A 390 25.63 24.62 -27.63
C LEU A 390 24.11 24.68 -27.41
N PRO A 391 23.24 24.32 -28.39
CA PRO A 391 21.79 24.38 -28.19
C PRO A 391 21.30 23.36 -27.14
N ARG A 392 21.91 22.17 -27.08
CA ARG A 392 21.56 21.11 -26.13
C ARG A 392 21.96 21.45 -24.70
N LEU A 393 23.17 21.99 -24.54
CA LEU A 393 23.69 22.45 -23.25
C LEU A 393 22.87 23.62 -22.71
N SER A 394 22.50 24.57 -23.58
CA SER A 394 21.64 25.71 -23.21
C SER A 394 20.27 25.26 -22.71
N GLU A 395 19.72 24.19 -23.28
CA GLU A 395 18.46 23.60 -22.85
C GLU A 395 18.58 22.93 -21.48
N ARG A 396 19.69 22.22 -21.19
CA ARG A 396 19.87 21.48 -19.92
C ARG A 396 20.23 22.33 -18.71
N VAL A 397 21.13 23.32 -18.82
CA VAL A 397 21.77 24.02 -17.68
C VAL A 397 20.95 25.24 -17.18
N ALA A 398 19.79 25.51 -17.77
CA ALA A 398 18.92 26.60 -17.32
C ALA A 398 17.47 26.49 -17.82
N GLN A 399 17.11 25.46 -18.60
CA GLN A 399 15.86 25.41 -19.38
C GLN A 399 15.61 26.68 -20.21
N ASN A 400 16.69 27.33 -20.68
CA ASN A 400 16.57 28.69 -21.18
C ASN A 400 17.43 28.96 -22.42
N GLU A 401 16.74 29.15 -23.54
CA GLU A 401 17.36 29.61 -24.79
C GLU A 401 17.94 31.02 -24.68
N ARG A 402 17.52 31.81 -23.67
CA ARG A 402 18.18 33.08 -23.37
C ARG A 402 19.67 32.88 -23.13
N THR A 403 20.10 31.73 -22.60
CA THR A 403 21.51 31.40 -22.41
C THR A 403 22.21 31.21 -23.76
N LEU A 404 21.60 30.49 -24.71
CA LEU A 404 22.07 30.37 -26.09
C LEU A 404 22.26 31.77 -26.72
N PHE A 405 21.25 32.63 -26.61
CA PHE A 405 21.29 33.97 -27.21
C PHE A 405 22.26 34.93 -26.53
N THR A 406 22.39 34.82 -25.21
CA THR A 406 23.37 35.60 -24.44
C THR A 406 24.79 35.19 -24.85
N PHE A 407 25.05 33.88 -24.99
CA PHE A 407 26.34 33.40 -25.50
C PHE A 407 26.66 33.95 -26.89
N LEU A 408 25.68 33.95 -27.81
CA LEU A 408 25.89 34.40 -29.18
C LEU A 408 26.13 35.92 -29.25
N SER A 409 25.33 36.72 -28.55
CA SER A 409 25.19 38.16 -28.83
C SER A 409 25.69 39.11 -27.74
N ALA A 410 25.90 38.65 -26.50
CA ALA A 410 26.36 39.54 -25.42
C ALA A 410 27.86 39.85 -25.55
N GLU A 411 28.27 41.03 -25.09
CA GLU A 411 29.69 41.46 -25.06
C GLU A 411 30.36 41.10 -23.72
N GLN A 412 30.13 39.87 -23.22
CA GLN A 412 30.69 39.36 -21.96
C GLN A 412 31.88 38.41 -22.19
N LYS A 413 32.67 38.13 -21.16
CA LYS A 413 33.78 37.16 -21.24
C LYS A 413 33.25 35.77 -21.67
N HIS A 414 34.03 35.05 -22.48
CA HIS A 414 33.68 33.72 -22.99
C HIS A 414 32.42 33.65 -23.88
N THR A 415 31.95 34.77 -24.42
CA THR A 415 30.87 34.80 -25.44
C THR A 415 31.43 34.70 -26.86
N LEU A 416 30.58 34.41 -27.84
CA LEU A 416 30.97 34.42 -29.26
C LEU A 416 31.50 35.80 -29.69
N SER A 417 30.89 36.89 -29.21
CA SER A 417 31.36 38.24 -29.52
C SER A 417 32.77 38.50 -28.97
N ALA A 418 33.07 38.03 -27.75
CA ALA A 418 34.42 38.10 -27.18
C ALA A 418 35.42 37.24 -27.98
N PHE A 419 35.03 36.02 -28.35
CA PHE A 419 35.84 35.14 -29.19
C PHE A 419 36.21 35.81 -30.53
N LEU A 420 35.24 36.41 -31.23
CA LEU A 420 35.48 37.10 -32.51
C LEU A 420 36.48 38.27 -32.38
N GLN A 421 36.55 38.93 -31.22
CA GLN A 421 37.49 40.03 -30.97
C GLN A 421 38.90 39.55 -30.64
N SER A 422 39.03 38.40 -29.96
CA SER A 422 40.30 37.83 -29.52
C SER A 422 40.85 36.72 -30.42
N ALA A 423 40.08 36.20 -31.38
CA ALA A 423 40.47 35.09 -32.23
C ALA A 423 41.68 35.42 -33.12
N GLU A 424 42.68 34.55 -33.09
CA GLU A 424 43.91 34.63 -33.88
C GLU A 424 43.97 33.52 -34.94
N GLY A 425 44.82 33.68 -35.94
CA GLY A 425 45.01 32.72 -37.02
C GLY A 425 44.14 32.93 -38.27
N ASP A 426 44.40 32.07 -39.26
CA ASP A 426 43.81 32.12 -40.60
C ASP A 426 42.45 31.42 -40.70
N PHE A 427 42.14 30.51 -39.77
CA PHE A 427 40.90 29.75 -39.69
C PHE A 427 40.55 29.42 -38.23
N PRO A 428 40.22 30.44 -37.40
CA PRO A 428 39.87 30.19 -36.00
C PRO A 428 38.57 29.39 -35.88
N LEU A 429 38.53 28.47 -34.92
CA LEU A 429 37.36 27.66 -34.57
C LEU A 429 37.13 27.75 -33.06
N LEU A 430 35.88 27.93 -32.66
CA LEU A 430 35.46 27.89 -31.26
C LEU A 430 35.14 26.44 -30.89
N THR A 431 36.01 25.81 -30.11
CA THR A 431 35.92 24.42 -29.67
C THR A 431 35.11 24.26 -28.37
N PRO A 432 34.67 23.03 -28.02
CA PRO A 432 33.78 22.81 -26.87
C PRO A 432 34.32 23.30 -25.52
N ASP A 433 35.63 23.31 -25.31
CA ASP A 433 36.26 23.83 -24.09
C ASP A 433 35.89 25.30 -23.82
N TYR A 434 35.76 26.11 -24.88
CA TYR A 434 35.35 27.51 -24.76
C TYR A 434 33.88 27.64 -24.34
N LEU A 435 33.02 26.70 -24.76
CA LEU A 435 31.65 26.62 -24.28
C LEU A 435 31.63 26.29 -22.79
N TYR A 436 32.42 25.31 -22.36
CA TYR A 436 32.51 24.96 -20.94
C TYR A 436 32.84 26.18 -20.08
N ASP A 437 33.80 27.01 -20.49
CA ASP A 437 34.19 28.20 -19.72
C ASP A 437 33.08 29.26 -19.60
N TYR A 438 32.21 29.37 -20.60
CA TYR A 438 31.02 30.21 -20.50
C TYR A 438 29.95 29.63 -19.57
N PHE A 439 29.74 28.31 -19.66
CA PHE A 439 28.70 27.61 -18.89
C PHE A 439 29.12 27.27 -17.46
N GLU A 440 30.42 27.27 -17.13
CA GLU A 440 30.97 26.95 -15.80
C GLU A 440 30.22 27.65 -14.66
N PRO A 441 29.96 28.98 -14.70
CA PRO A 441 29.29 29.66 -13.61
C PRO A 441 27.80 29.28 -13.49
N LEU A 442 27.21 28.74 -14.56
CA LEU A 442 25.82 28.23 -14.57
C LEU A 442 25.79 26.80 -14.04
N LEU A 443 26.69 25.93 -14.50
CA LEU A 443 26.88 24.57 -14.00
C LEU A 443 27.13 24.55 -12.49
N ARG A 444 27.92 25.50 -11.99
CA ARG A 444 28.18 25.67 -10.55
C ARG A 444 26.92 26.01 -9.72
N LYS A 445 25.94 26.68 -10.32
CA LYS A 445 24.71 27.14 -9.65
C LYS A 445 23.57 26.11 -9.70
N GLU A 446 23.72 25.03 -10.46
CA GLU A 446 22.78 23.92 -10.46
C GLU A 446 22.62 23.33 -9.06
N ALA A 447 21.46 22.76 -8.78
CA ALA A 447 21.20 22.17 -7.47
C ALA A 447 22.16 21.00 -7.18
N TRP A 448 22.70 20.95 -5.96
CA TRP A 448 23.73 20.00 -5.53
C TRP A 448 23.38 18.52 -5.78
N THR A 449 22.09 18.19 -5.82
CA THR A 449 21.58 16.83 -6.02
C THR A 449 21.53 16.42 -7.50
N THR A 450 21.73 17.34 -8.44
CA THR A 450 21.62 17.06 -9.88
C THR A 450 22.90 16.41 -10.42
N ASP A 451 22.76 15.53 -11.40
CA ASP A 451 23.92 14.87 -12.04
C ASP A 451 24.79 15.88 -12.81
N ILE A 452 24.20 16.99 -13.31
CA ILE A 452 24.96 18.11 -13.88
C ILE A 452 25.90 18.72 -12.85
N HIS A 453 25.44 18.97 -11.62
CA HIS A 453 26.28 19.52 -10.56
C HIS A 453 27.38 18.55 -10.14
N LYS A 454 27.06 17.25 -10.02
CA LYS A 454 28.06 16.20 -9.72
C LYS A 454 29.14 16.14 -10.81
N GLN A 455 28.74 16.13 -12.07
CA GLN A 455 29.67 16.13 -13.21
C GLN A 455 30.55 17.38 -13.23
N TYR A 456 29.98 18.55 -12.94
CA TYR A 456 30.73 19.78 -12.77
C TYR A 456 31.78 19.66 -11.65
N LYS A 457 31.40 19.14 -10.48
CA LYS A 457 32.30 18.94 -9.33
C LYS A 457 33.46 18.03 -9.67
N LEU A 458 33.18 16.88 -10.28
CA LEU A 458 34.20 15.96 -10.78
C LEU A 458 35.14 16.66 -11.76
N THR A 459 34.59 17.42 -12.71
CA THR A 459 35.38 18.17 -13.69
C THR A 459 36.25 19.23 -13.03
N GLU A 460 35.73 19.97 -12.05
CA GLU A 460 36.47 20.96 -11.25
C GLU A 460 37.66 20.31 -10.53
N THR A 461 37.46 19.14 -9.92
CA THR A 461 38.52 18.42 -9.22
C THR A 461 39.59 17.90 -10.17
N VAL A 462 39.20 17.29 -11.29
CA VAL A 462 40.14 16.74 -12.29
C VAL A 462 40.93 17.87 -12.97
N LEU A 463 40.31 19.01 -13.26
CA LEU A 463 40.98 20.17 -13.86
C LEU A 463 42.09 20.76 -12.98
N ARG A 464 42.03 20.59 -11.64
CA ARG A 464 43.10 21.05 -10.73
C ARG A 464 44.39 20.24 -10.85
N ARG A 465 44.37 19.07 -11.49
CA ARG A 465 45.53 18.17 -11.68
C ARG A 465 46.29 18.42 -12.99
N VAL A 466 45.81 19.32 -13.83
CA VAL A 466 46.39 19.68 -15.14
C VAL A 466 46.65 21.18 -15.22
N GLU A 467 47.56 21.58 -16.12
CA GLU A 467 47.85 23.00 -16.33
C GLU A 467 46.64 23.72 -16.96
N PRO A 468 46.31 24.96 -16.52
CA PRO A 468 45.27 25.76 -17.16
C PRO A 468 45.53 25.93 -18.66
N ASP A 469 44.48 25.91 -19.48
CA ASP A 469 44.52 26.08 -20.94
C ASP A 469 45.35 25.04 -21.73
N SER A 470 45.83 23.98 -21.07
CA SER A 470 46.49 22.83 -21.71
C SER A 470 45.55 22.02 -22.61
N LEU A 471 46.12 21.20 -23.50
CA LEU A 471 45.34 20.28 -24.33
C LEU A 471 44.59 19.26 -23.47
N GLU A 472 45.19 18.83 -22.36
CA GLU A 472 44.57 18.00 -21.34
C GLU A 472 43.32 18.66 -20.74
N ALA A 473 43.40 19.95 -20.37
CA ALA A 473 42.24 20.70 -19.87
C ALA A 473 41.12 20.81 -20.91
N LYS A 474 41.46 20.98 -22.20
CA LYS A 474 40.47 20.99 -23.28
C LYS A 474 39.76 19.65 -23.45
N ILE A 475 40.49 18.54 -23.35
CA ILE A 475 39.94 17.19 -23.41
C ILE A 475 38.97 16.96 -22.24
N ILE A 476 39.38 17.28 -21.01
CA ILE A 476 38.55 17.13 -19.81
C ILE A 476 37.23 17.91 -19.94
N LYS A 477 37.30 19.19 -20.34
CA LYS A 477 36.11 20.03 -20.58
C LYS A 477 35.21 19.46 -21.67
N THR A 478 35.79 18.93 -22.75
CA THR A 478 35.03 18.32 -23.86
C THR A 478 34.28 17.07 -23.40
N ILE A 479 34.97 16.15 -22.71
CA ILE A 479 34.35 14.94 -22.15
C ILE A 479 33.24 15.32 -21.16
N SER A 480 33.50 16.29 -20.28
CA SER A 480 32.50 16.80 -19.33
C SER A 480 31.20 17.25 -20.03
N LEU A 481 31.32 18.04 -21.10
CA LEU A 481 30.16 18.48 -21.87
C LEU A 481 29.40 17.33 -22.54
N ILE A 482 30.10 16.29 -23.02
CA ILE A 482 29.46 15.10 -23.60
C ILE A 482 28.58 14.39 -22.57
N TYR A 483 29.10 14.20 -21.35
CA TYR A 483 28.34 13.59 -20.24
C TYR A 483 27.22 14.48 -19.71
N ILE A 484 27.32 15.81 -19.83
CA ILE A 484 26.22 16.70 -19.44
C ILE A 484 25.05 16.59 -20.43
N ILE A 485 25.32 16.46 -21.74
CA ILE A 485 24.26 16.38 -22.75
C ILE A 485 23.67 14.97 -22.95
N GLU A 486 24.44 13.92 -22.64
CA GLU A 486 24.04 12.50 -22.72
C GLU A 486 23.45 12.10 -24.10
N GLN A 487 24.13 12.50 -25.17
CA GLN A 487 23.73 12.16 -26.56
C GLN A 487 24.73 11.19 -27.17
N PHE A 488 25.02 10.09 -26.47
CA PHE A 488 26.11 9.18 -26.81
C PHE A 488 25.95 8.50 -28.18
N GLU A 489 24.72 8.34 -28.67
CA GLU A 489 24.46 7.80 -30.03
C GLU A 489 25.04 8.67 -31.15
N LYS A 490 25.06 10.01 -30.95
CA LYS A 490 25.57 10.98 -31.94
C LYS A 490 26.96 11.51 -31.60
N LEU A 491 27.30 11.61 -30.31
CA LEU A 491 28.57 12.12 -29.82
C LEU A 491 29.11 11.26 -28.67
N PRO A 492 29.63 10.05 -28.95
CA PRO A 492 30.19 9.19 -27.92
C PRO A 492 31.57 9.70 -27.45
N PRO A 493 31.91 9.61 -26.15
CA PRO A 493 33.19 10.07 -25.61
C PRO A 493 34.31 9.05 -25.88
N ILE A 494 34.52 8.67 -27.13
CA ILE A 494 35.54 7.70 -27.54
C ILE A 494 36.79 8.40 -28.09
N TYR A 495 37.91 7.66 -28.13
CA TYR A 495 39.21 8.15 -28.57
C TYR A 495 39.17 8.91 -29.91
N ASP A 496 38.55 8.29 -30.93
CA ASP A 496 38.47 8.87 -32.28
C ASP A 496 37.65 10.16 -32.33
N VAL A 497 36.56 10.25 -31.55
CA VAL A 497 35.73 11.46 -31.47
C VAL A 497 36.49 12.62 -30.83
N ILE A 498 37.26 12.36 -29.78
CA ILE A 498 38.09 13.39 -29.14
C ILE A 498 39.19 13.89 -30.09
N ILE A 499 39.82 12.98 -30.84
CA ILE A 499 40.79 13.35 -31.89
C ILE A 499 40.13 14.22 -32.96
N ASP A 500 39.01 13.79 -33.53
CA ASP A 500 38.32 14.54 -34.57
C ASP A 500 37.83 15.91 -34.08
N THR A 501 37.50 16.03 -32.79
CA THR A 501 37.06 17.30 -32.20
C THR A 501 38.20 18.32 -32.06
N LEU A 502 39.42 17.87 -31.76
CA LEU A 502 40.53 18.76 -31.39
C LEU A 502 41.65 18.83 -32.44
N ARG A 503 41.64 18.00 -33.50
CA ARG A 503 42.73 17.96 -34.51
C ARG A 503 43.00 19.31 -35.18
N ASP A 504 41.98 20.14 -35.36
CA ASP A 504 42.12 21.46 -35.98
C ASP A 504 42.70 22.52 -35.03
N SER A 505 42.88 22.17 -33.75
CA SER A 505 43.49 23.03 -32.72
C SER A 505 44.96 22.72 -32.45
N VAL A 506 45.54 21.73 -33.14
CA VAL A 506 46.94 21.28 -32.96
C VAL A 506 47.64 21.13 -34.30
N GLU A 507 48.98 21.14 -34.29
CA GLU A 507 49.77 20.92 -35.52
C GLU A 507 49.88 19.43 -35.89
N ASN A 508 49.86 18.53 -34.89
CA ASN A 508 50.00 17.08 -35.07
C ASN A 508 49.06 16.32 -34.11
N ILE A 509 48.34 15.34 -34.65
CA ILE A 509 47.41 14.45 -33.92
C ILE A 509 48.12 13.71 -32.77
N GLU A 510 49.42 13.39 -32.90
CA GLU A 510 50.19 12.76 -31.83
C GLU A 510 50.18 13.56 -30.51
N GLN A 511 49.99 14.88 -30.57
CA GLN A 511 49.87 15.71 -29.37
C GLN A 511 48.61 15.35 -28.57
N ILE A 512 47.49 15.11 -29.26
CA ILE A 512 46.23 14.68 -28.64
C ILE A 512 46.38 13.27 -28.07
N SER A 513 47.01 12.37 -28.82
CA SER A 513 47.28 11.00 -28.36
C SER A 513 48.12 10.98 -27.08
N ARG A 514 49.17 11.81 -27.00
CA ARG A 514 50.00 11.94 -25.79
C ARG A 514 49.23 12.56 -24.63
N ALA A 515 48.41 13.59 -24.87
CA ALA A 515 47.58 14.20 -23.83
C ALA A 515 46.57 13.19 -23.25
N LEU A 516 45.94 12.35 -24.09
CA LEU A 516 45.06 11.28 -23.64
C LEU A 516 45.81 10.22 -22.81
N SER A 517 47.00 9.78 -23.25
CA SER A 517 47.82 8.84 -22.47
C SER A 517 48.22 9.43 -21.11
N ASN A 518 48.64 10.70 -21.08
CA ASN A 518 48.98 11.41 -19.84
C ASN A 518 47.77 11.49 -18.87
N LEU A 519 46.57 11.71 -19.39
CA LEU A 519 45.35 11.78 -18.58
C LEU A 519 44.97 10.42 -17.98
N ILE A 520 45.21 9.32 -18.70
CA ILE A 520 45.03 7.95 -18.20
C ILE A 520 46.09 7.65 -17.12
N GLU A 521 47.36 7.96 -17.37
CA GLU A 521 48.46 7.73 -16.42
C GLU A 521 48.30 8.54 -15.11
N LYS A 522 47.66 9.71 -15.16
CA LYS A 522 47.38 10.56 -13.99
C LYS A 522 46.04 10.26 -13.29
N ASP A 523 45.37 9.16 -13.65
CA ASP A 523 44.03 8.79 -13.18
C ASP A 523 42.98 9.92 -13.32
N CYS A 524 43.11 10.77 -14.34
CA CYS A 524 42.15 11.83 -14.62
C CYS A 524 40.99 11.32 -15.51
N ILE A 525 41.24 10.26 -16.28
CA ILE A 525 40.28 9.60 -17.15
C ILE A 525 40.45 8.08 -17.00
N VAL A 526 39.33 7.35 -16.97
CA VAL A 526 39.29 5.89 -17.13
C VAL A 526 38.78 5.55 -18.52
N TYR A 527 39.44 4.57 -19.12
CA TYR A 527 39.05 4.02 -20.41
C TYR A 527 38.30 2.70 -20.22
N LEU A 528 36.99 2.70 -20.50
CA LEU A 528 36.10 1.54 -20.32
C LEU A 528 36.15 0.64 -21.57
N LYS A 529 37.13 -0.26 -21.60
CA LYS A 529 37.44 -1.11 -22.76
C LYS A 529 36.35 -2.12 -23.15
N ARG A 530 35.43 -2.50 -22.25
CA ARG A 530 34.72 -3.79 -22.35
C ARG A 530 33.25 -3.65 -22.79
N SER A 531 32.57 -2.58 -22.40
CA SER A 531 31.22 -2.25 -22.86
C SER A 531 31.23 -1.54 -24.23
N ASN A 532 31.70 -0.30 -24.26
CA ASN A 532 31.46 0.65 -25.36
C ASN A 532 32.67 1.55 -25.70
N ASN A 533 33.84 1.34 -25.06
CA ASN A 533 35.06 2.14 -25.24
C ASN A 533 34.96 3.60 -24.77
N TYR A 534 34.03 3.92 -23.88
CA TYR A 534 33.87 5.30 -23.41
C TYR A 534 35.02 5.73 -22.50
N LEU A 535 35.46 6.96 -22.71
CA LEU A 535 36.32 7.69 -21.79
C LEU A 535 35.41 8.32 -20.73
N LYS A 536 35.67 8.08 -19.44
CA LYS A 536 34.94 8.68 -18.31
C LYS A 536 35.92 9.46 -17.44
N LEU A 537 35.53 10.64 -16.97
CA LEU A 537 36.36 11.37 -16.00
C LEU A 537 36.42 10.55 -14.70
N LYS A 538 37.55 10.61 -14.02
CA LYS A 538 37.79 9.84 -12.79
C LYS A 538 38.43 10.72 -11.74
N GLU A 539 37.94 10.62 -10.51
CA GLU A 539 38.67 11.03 -9.31
C GLU A 539 39.23 9.77 -8.64
N SER A 540 40.51 9.76 -8.31
CA SER A 540 41.20 8.57 -7.78
C SER A 540 41.29 8.63 -6.25
N SER A 541 40.85 7.56 -5.59
CA SER A 541 41.01 7.19 -4.18
C SER A 541 42.44 6.72 -3.85
N GLY A 542 43.23 6.41 -4.88
CA GLY A 542 44.55 5.81 -4.74
C GLY A 542 44.54 4.28 -4.58
N VAL A 543 43.37 3.63 -4.66
CA VAL A 543 43.24 2.17 -4.62
C VAL A 543 43.39 1.57 -6.02
N ASP A 544 44.19 0.51 -6.13
CA ASP A 544 44.32 -0.28 -7.36
C ASP A 544 43.15 -1.28 -7.48
N ILE A 545 42.04 -0.79 -8.02
CA ILE A 545 40.80 -1.55 -8.22
C ILE A 545 41.04 -2.85 -9.03
N PRO A 546 41.75 -2.83 -10.18
CA PRO A 546 42.08 -4.07 -10.90
C PRO A 546 42.73 -5.16 -10.01
N SER A 547 43.71 -4.79 -9.18
CA SER A 547 44.37 -5.73 -8.27
C SER A 547 43.43 -6.25 -7.17
N GLU A 548 42.53 -5.42 -6.64
CA GLU A 548 41.55 -5.85 -5.64
C GLU A 548 40.49 -6.79 -6.23
N ILE A 549 40.05 -6.54 -7.47
CA ILE A 549 39.15 -7.43 -8.21
C ILE A 549 39.80 -8.81 -8.37
N GLU A 550 41.06 -8.89 -8.81
CA GLU A 550 41.77 -10.17 -8.98
C GLU A 550 41.83 -10.96 -7.67
N LYS A 551 42.20 -10.33 -6.55
CA LYS A 551 42.22 -10.97 -5.21
C LYS A 551 40.84 -11.50 -4.82
N MET A 552 39.78 -10.75 -5.10
CA MET A 552 38.41 -11.13 -4.75
C MET A 552 37.91 -12.30 -5.63
N ILE A 553 38.30 -12.35 -6.90
CA ILE A 553 38.02 -13.48 -7.80
C ILE A 553 38.70 -14.74 -7.28
N GLU A 554 40.00 -14.69 -6.97
CA GLU A 554 40.74 -15.85 -6.43
C GLU A 554 40.08 -16.41 -5.16
N LYS A 555 39.59 -15.51 -4.29
CA LYS A 555 38.88 -15.90 -3.06
C LYS A 555 37.53 -16.56 -3.32
N SER A 556 36.80 -16.14 -4.36
CA SER A 556 35.41 -16.53 -4.60
C SER A 556 35.22 -17.69 -5.58
N ALA A 557 36.14 -17.86 -6.54
CA ALA A 557 36.06 -18.87 -7.62
C ALA A 557 35.96 -20.32 -7.12
N HIS A 558 36.44 -20.62 -5.91
CA HIS A 558 36.34 -21.96 -5.32
C HIS A 558 34.95 -22.32 -4.77
N THR A 559 34.05 -21.34 -4.59
CA THR A 559 32.77 -21.54 -3.89
C THR A 559 31.54 -21.14 -4.72
N LEU A 560 31.73 -20.27 -5.71
CA LEU A 560 30.68 -19.70 -6.52
C LEU A 560 30.85 -20.13 -7.98
N SER A 561 29.79 -20.62 -8.61
CA SER A 561 29.80 -20.96 -10.03
C SER A 561 29.27 -19.80 -10.87
N VAL A 562 29.72 -19.71 -12.13
CA VAL A 562 29.22 -18.74 -13.12
C VAL A 562 27.69 -18.77 -13.23
N THR A 563 27.08 -19.96 -13.22
CA THR A 563 25.62 -20.13 -13.25
C THR A 563 24.92 -19.50 -12.05
N LYS A 564 25.51 -19.56 -10.85
CA LYS A 564 24.96 -18.89 -9.66
C LYS A 564 25.01 -17.37 -9.80
N ILE A 565 26.09 -16.83 -10.35
CA ILE A 565 26.22 -15.38 -10.62
C ILE A 565 25.07 -14.95 -11.53
N PHE A 566 24.89 -15.59 -12.69
CA PHE A 566 23.80 -15.24 -13.60
C PHE A 566 22.41 -15.42 -13.01
N ASN A 567 22.14 -16.50 -12.28
CA ASN A 567 20.82 -16.71 -11.67
C ASN A 567 20.52 -15.73 -10.52
N GLN A 568 21.54 -15.11 -9.92
CA GLN A 568 21.38 -14.04 -8.92
C GLN A 568 21.26 -12.65 -9.59
N SER A 569 21.88 -12.46 -10.75
CA SER A 569 21.90 -11.21 -11.51
C SER A 569 20.79 -11.08 -12.56
N ALA A 570 20.05 -12.15 -12.85
CA ALA A 570 19.02 -12.16 -13.89
C ALA A 570 17.81 -11.31 -13.48
N PHE A 571 17.59 -10.20 -14.19
CA PHE A 571 16.44 -9.31 -14.01
C PHE A 571 15.10 -9.96 -14.44
N ASP A 572 15.13 -10.97 -15.32
CA ASP A 572 13.97 -11.71 -15.84
C ASP A 572 14.05 -13.20 -15.47
N SER A 573 13.96 -13.55 -14.18
CA SER A 573 14.01 -14.96 -13.72
C SER A 573 12.76 -15.78 -14.07
N PHE A 574 11.75 -15.17 -14.69
CA PHE A 574 10.47 -15.81 -14.99
C PHE A 574 9.98 -15.50 -16.40
N MET A 575 9.41 -16.52 -17.05
CA MET A 575 8.72 -16.39 -18.34
C MET A 575 7.25 -16.81 -18.18
N TYR A 576 6.35 -16.01 -18.76
CA TYR A 576 4.91 -16.18 -18.56
C TYR A 576 4.23 -16.80 -19.80
N PRO A 577 3.39 -17.83 -19.61
CA PRO A 577 2.45 -18.33 -20.61
C PRO A 577 1.23 -17.40 -20.68
N THR A 578 1.39 -16.22 -21.29
CA THR A 578 0.39 -15.13 -21.23
C THR A 578 -0.97 -15.57 -21.78
N GLY A 579 -1.02 -16.31 -22.89
CA GLY A 579 -2.28 -16.78 -23.47
C GLY A 579 -3.08 -17.68 -22.52
N TYR A 580 -2.43 -18.70 -21.95
CA TYR A 580 -3.08 -19.59 -20.98
C TYR A 580 -3.53 -18.84 -19.72
N ASN A 581 -2.68 -17.95 -19.20
CA ASN A 581 -2.97 -17.18 -17.99
C ASN A 581 -4.19 -16.27 -18.17
N ASP A 582 -4.28 -15.59 -19.32
CA ASP A 582 -5.39 -14.71 -19.66
C ASP A 582 -6.69 -15.50 -19.85
N GLU A 583 -6.63 -16.67 -20.51
CA GLU A 583 -7.82 -17.51 -20.74
C GLU A 583 -8.36 -18.18 -19.46
N HIS A 584 -7.47 -18.57 -18.52
CA HIS A 584 -7.84 -19.29 -17.30
C HIS A 584 -7.89 -18.42 -16.04
N GLU A 585 -7.64 -17.11 -16.18
CA GLU A 585 -7.64 -16.13 -15.07
C GLU A 585 -6.74 -16.58 -13.90
N ILE A 586 -5.55 -17.09 -14.23
CA ILE A 586 -4.59 -17.69 -13.29
C ILE A 586 -3.17 -17.26 -13.64
N THR A 587 -2.34 -16.97 -12.65
CA THR A 587 -0.92 -16.67 -12.88
C THR A 587 -0.08 -17.93 -12.79
N ARG A 588 0.24 -18.52 -13.94
CA ARG A 588 1.31 -19.52 -14.09
C ARG A 588 2.59 -18.89 -14.58
N TYR A 589 3.74 -19.47 -14.23
CA TYR A 589 5.05 -19.00 -14.69
C TYR A 589 6.05 -20.14 -14.82
N PHE A 590 7.03 -19.95 -15.69
CA PHE A 590 8.17 -20.83 -15.87
C PHE A 590 9.41 -20.12 -15.35
N ASN A 591 10.28 -20.80 -14.62
CA ASN A 591 11.57 -20.21 -14.26
C ASN A 591 12.46 -20.12 -15.49
N PHE A 592 13.26 -19.07 -15.60
CA PHE A 592 14.34 -18.97 -16.55
C PHE A 592 15.67 -19.10 -15.80
N ILE A 593 16.34 -20.26 -15.96
CA ILE A 593 17.48 -20.65 -15.13
C ILE A 593 18.69 -21.00 -15.99
N PHE A 594 19.83 -20.38 -15.72
CA PHE A 594 21.11 -20.77 -16.29
C PHE A 594 21.65 -22.03 -15.63
N ILE A 595 22.04 -23.02 -16.44
CA ILE A 595 22.72 -24.24 -16.01
C ILE A 595 23.99 -24.43 -16.83
N SER A 596 25.02 -25.06 -16.26
CA SER A 596 26.23 -25.36 -17.03
C SER A 596 26.02 -26.61 -17.87
N SER A 597 26.84 -26.80 -18.91
CA SER A 597 26.86 -28.07 -19.66
C SER A 597 27.14 -29.28 -18.76
N ALA A 598 28.00 -29.14 -17.75
CA ALA A 598 28.24 -30.17 -16.73
C ALA A 598 26.95 -30.50 -15.94
N ASP A 599 26.26 -29.48 -15.43
CA ASP A 599 24.98 -29.66 -14.73
C ASP A 599 23.94 -30.35 -15.63
N PHE A 600 23.90 -30.00 -16.92
CA PHE A 600 22.99 -30.58 -17.90
C PHE A 600 23.23 -32.09 -18.09
N PHE A 601 24.48 -32.52 -18.25
CA PHE A 601 24.81 -33.93 -18.45
C PHE A 601 24.70 -34.79 -17.18
N GLU A 602 24.74 -34.19 -15.98
CA GLU A 602 24.56 -34.90 -14.71
C GLU A 602 23.08 -35.14 -14.33
N VAL A 603 22.12 -34.51 -15.01
CA VAL A 603 20.69 -34.69 -14.65
C VAL A 603 20.18 -36.06 -15.08
N GLU A 604 19.93 -36.94 -14.10
CA GLU A 604 19.25 -38.22 -14.31
C GLU A 604 17.72 -38.08 -14.42
N ASP A 605 17.11 -37.16 -13.64
CA ASP A 605 15.66 -36.92 -13.62
C ASP A 605 15.33 -35.42 -13.55
N TRP A 606 14.74 -34.91 -14.64
CA TRP A 606 14.31 -33.52 -14.75
C TRP A 606 13.16 -33.15 -13.80
N ASN A 607 12.35 -34.11 -13.33
CA ASN A 607 11.32 -33.83 -12.32
C ASN A 607 11.94 -33.39 -10.99
N CYS A 608 13.03 -34.02 -10.57
CA CYS A 608 13.74 -33.66 -9.34
C CYS A 608 14.30 -32.22 -9.39
N LYS A 609 14.70 -31.74 -10.58
CA LYS A 609 15.13 -30.36 -10.82
C LYS A 609 13.97 -29.34 -10.76
N LEU A 610 12.75 -29.73 -11.13
CA LEU A 610 11.55 -28.87 -11.12
C LEU A 610 10.85 -28.76 -9.75
N ARG A 611 10.98 -29.75 -8.87
CA ARG A 611 10.21 -29.87 -7.60
C ARG A 611 10.45 -28.79 -6.54
N ARG A 612 11.27 -27.75 -6.78
CA ARG A 612 11.85 -26.93 -5.70
C ARG A 612 11.26 -25.54 -5.45
N ASP A 613 10.40 -24.98 -6.31
CA ASP A 613 10.03 -23.56 -6.19
C ASP A 613 8.60 -23.15 -6.59
N GLY A 614 7.72 -24.11 -6.90
CA GLY A 614 6.31 -23.81 -7.21
C GLY A 614 6.04 -23.24 -8.60
N SER A 615 7.05 -23.25 -9.48
CA SER A 615 6.91 -22.97 -10.91
C SER A 615 6.07 -24.03 -11.64
N ASP A 616 5.43 -23.61 -12.75
CA ASP A 616 4.64 -24.49 -13.61
C ASP A 616 5.53 -25.19 -14.67
N GLY A 617 6.81 -24.81 -14.76
CA GLY A 617 7.87 -25.46 -15.53
C GLY A 617 9.16 -24.62 -15.53
N SER A 618 10.14 -25.00 -16.35
CA SER A 618 11.40 -24.24 -16.47
C SER A 618 11.90 -24.14 -17.91
N VAL A 619 12.51 -23.00 -18.21
CA VAL A 619 13.34 -22.77 -19.37
C VAL A 619 14.80 -22.78 -18.89
N PHE A 620 15.55 -23.80 -19.27
CA PHE A 620 16.96 -23.93 -18.92
C PHE A 620 17.84 -23.32 -20.02
N ALA A 621 18.54 -22.24 -19.68
CA ALA A 621 19.57 -21.63 -20.50
C ALA A 621 20.90 -22.35 -20.27
N VAL A 622 21.33 -23.17 -21.23
CA VAL A 622 22.52 -24.02 -21.07
C VAL A 622 23.76 -23.23 -21.48
N ILE A 623 24.68 -22.99 -20.53
CA ILE A 623 25.96 -22.35 -20.77
C ILE A 623 27.01 -23.44 -21.08
N PRO A 624 27.50 -23.56 -22.32
CA PRO A 624 28.57 -24.49 -22.66
C PRO A 624 29.89 -24.04 -22.01
N GLN A 625 30.66 -24.99 -21.47
CA GLN A 625 32.00 -24.70 -20.92
C GLN A 625 33.07 -24.67 -22.02
N ARG A 626 32.79 -25.30 -23.17
CA ARG A 626 33.70 -25.34 -24.32
C ARG A 626 32.93 -25.25 -25.62
N LYS A 627 33.57 -24.69 -26.65
CA LYS A 627 32.96 -24.52 -27.98
C LYS A 627 32.44 -25.82 -28.62
N ASN A 628 33.09 -26.96 -28.37
CA ASN A 628 32.71 -28.25 -28.93
C ASN A 628 31.55 -28.96 -28.20
N GLU A 629 31.04 -28.38 -27.11
CA GLU A 629 29.94 -28.99 -26.33
C GLU A 629 28.56 -28.67 -26.89
N ILE A 630 28.41 -27.60 -27.69
CA ILE A 630 27.11 -27.19 -28.27
C ILE A 630 26.49 -28.34 -29.07
N ASP A 631 27.25 -28.98 -29.97
CA ASP A 631 26.78 -30.11 -30.77
C ASP A 631 26.37 -31.32 -29.91
N SER A 632 27.13 -31.59 -28.84
CA SER A 632 26.85 -32.69 -27.90
C SER A 632 25.56 -32.44 -27.10
N ILE A 633 25.33 -31.20 -26.65
CA ILE A 633 24.11 -30.79 -25.95
C ILE A 633 22.91 -30.94 -26.88
N CYS A 634 22.98 -30.39 -28.10
CA CYS A 634 21.92 -30.52 -29.10
C CYS A 634 21.59 -31.99 -29.39
N THR A 635 22.61 -32.83 -29.61
CA THR A 635 22.43 -34.28 -29.86
C THR A 635 21.72 -34.98 -28.70
N SER A 636 22.14 -34.72 -27.46
CA SER A 636 21.52 -35.30 -26.26
C SER A 636 20.05 -34.92 -26.11
N ILE A 637 19.68 -33.68 -26.49
CA ILE A 637 18.29 -33.22 -26.48
C ILE A 637 17.50 -33.94 -27.59
N THR A 638 18.02 -33.98 -28.82
CA THR A 638 17.32 -34.58 -29.97
C THR A 638 17.18 -36.10 -29.91
N ASP A 639 18.08 -36.79 -29.19
CA ASP A 639 17.99 -38.23 -28.94
C ASP A 639 16.84 -38.59 -27.96
N GLY A 640 16.19 -37.58 -27.36
CA GLY A 640 15.04 -37.74 -26.49
C GLY A 640 15.36 -38.09 -25.04
N ASN A 641 16.65 -38.21 -24.69
CA ASN A 641 17.11 -38.55 -23.33
C ASN A 641 16.75 -37.48 -22.29
N CYS A 642 16.49 -36.25 -22.74
CA CYS A 642 16.16 -35.11 -21.88
C CYS A 642 14.68 -34.68 -22.00
N ASN A 643 13.82 -35.51 -22.59
CA ASN A 643 12.43 -35.16 -22.84
C ASN A 643 11.64 -35.01 -21.54
N HIS A 644 11.07 -33.82 -21.34
CA HIS A 644 10.20 -33.54 -20.22
C HIS A 644 9.13 -32.54 -20.63
N ASN A 645 7.87 -32.85 -20.33
CA ASN A 645 6.70 -32.13 -20.82
C ASN A 645 6.52 -30.70 -20.27
N ARG A 646 7.41 -30.25 -19.36
CA ARG A 646 7.45 -28.92 -18.73
C ARG A 646 8.81 -28.23 -18.80
N VAL A 647 9.73 -28.74 -19.63
CA VAL A 647 11.08 -28.20 -19.77
C VAL A 647 11.31 -27.72 -21.19
N VAL A 648 11.84 -26.50 -21.31
CA VAL A 648 12.36 -25.95 -22.57
C VAL A 648 13.85 -25.70 -22.40
N PHE A 649 14.67 -26.08 -23.38
CA PHE A 649 16.10 -25.78 -23.37
C PHE A 649 16.39 -24.62 -24.32
N ALA A 650 17.16 -23.63 -23.86
CA ALA A 650 17.74 -22.58 -24.68
C ALA A 650 19.24 -22.84 -24.80
N VAL A 651 19.70 -23.18 -26.01
CA VAL A 651 21.08 -23.58 -26.31
C VAL A 651 21.70 -22.55 -27.25
N PRO A 652 22.89 -22.00 -26.98
CA PRO A 652 23.49 -20.96 -27.81
C PRO A 652 23.94 -21.50 -29.16
N ILE A 653 23.86 -20.63 -30.18
CA ILE A 653 24.34 -20.92 -31.53
C ILE A 653 25.87 -20.83 -31.58
N ASP A 654 26.44 -19.87 -30.85
CA ASP A 654 27.88 -19.62 -30.78
C ASP A 654 28.40 -19.60 -29.34
N TYR A 655 29.65 -20.03 -29.16
CA TYR A 655 30.33 -20.01 -27.86
C TYR A 655 30.83 -18.61 -27.52
N VAL A 656 30.49 -18.13 -26.32
CA VAL A 656 30.98 -16.87 -25.73
C VAL A 656 31.66 -17.20 -24.39
N ASP A 657 32.94 -16.83 -24.27
CA ASP A 657 33.68 -16.96 -23.01
C ASP A 657 33.31 -15.80 -22.07
N ILE A 658 32.37 -16.06 -21.18
CA ILE A 658 31.81 -15.07 -20.24
C ILE A 658 32.32 -15.25 -18.80
N GLU A 659 33.07 -16.32 -18.54
CA GLU A 659 33.42 -16.76 -17.19
C GLU A 659 34.19 -15.68 -16.42
N LYS A 660 35.23 -15.12 -17.03
CA LYS A 660 36.04 -14.06 -16.42
C LYS A 660 35.19 -12.84 -16.06
N MET A 661 34.33 -12.40 -16.97
CA MET A 661 33.49 -11.21 -16.78
C MET A 661 32.43 -11.42 -15.70
N ALA A 662 31.86 -12.63 -15.62
CA ALA A 662 30.91 -12.98 -14.56
C ALA A 662 31.58 -12.90 -13.18
N TYR A 663 32.78 -13.44 -13.01
CA TYR A 663 33.51 -13.35 -11.75
C TYR A 663 33.95 -11.93 -11.41
N GLU A 664 34.41 -11.16 -12.40
CA GLU A 664 34.73 -9.73 -12.21
C GLU A 664 33.48 -8.95 -11.76
N TYR A 665 32.33 -9.17 -12.38
CA TYR A 665 31.08 -8.51 -12.00
C TYR A 665 30.70 -8.82 -10.55
N TYR A 666 30.73 -10.10 -10.16
CA TYR A 666 30.48 -10.49 -8.78
C TYR A 666 31.49 -9.86 -7.81
N ALA A 667 32.78 -9.90 -8.15
CA ALA A 667 33.85 -9.34 -7.32
C ALA A 667 33.65 -7.84 -7.07
N VAL A 668 33.35 -7.07 -8.12
CA VAL A 668 33.13 -5.62 -8.00
C VAL A 668 31.89 -5.32 -7.14
N LEU A 669 30.79 -6.06 -7.30
CA LEU A 669 29.60 -5.89 -6.45
C LEU A 669 29.91 -6.13 -4.97
N GLN A 670 30.70 -7.16 -4.66
CA GLN A 670 31.12 -7.45 -3.29
C GLN A 670 32.07 -6.39 -2.74
N LEU A 671 33.04 -5.94 -3.53
CA LEU A 671 33.99 -4.90 -3.13
C LEU A 671 33.29 -3.57 -2.86
N LYS A 672 32.32 -3.18 -3.71
CA LYS A 672 31.48 -1.99 -3.48
C LYS A 672 30.75 -2.08 -2.14
N ALA A 673 30.15 -3.24 -1.83
CA ALA A 673 29.43 -3.43 -0.58
C ALA A 673 30.34 -3.30 0.67
N LEU A 674 31.64 -3.54 0.54
CA LEU A 674 32.62 -3.42 1.63
C LEU A 674 33.11 -1.98 1.87
N VAL A 675 32.88 -1.05 0.93
CA VAL A 675 33.39 0.33 0.98
C VAL A 675 32.28 1.36 1.08
N ALA A 676 31.13 1.00 1.67
CA ALA A 676 29.97 1.87 1.78
C ALA A 676 30.24 3.22 2.50
N ASP A 677 31.28 3.28 3.35
CA ASP A 677 31.68 4.48 4.08
C ASP A 677 32.71 5.36 3.33
N ASP A 678 33.23 4.90 2.18
CA ASP A 678 34.16 5.64 1.31
C ASP A 678 33.44 5.98 -0.01
N GLU A 679 32.75 7.12 -0.03
CA GLU A 679 31.95 7.56 -1.19
C GLU A 679 32.79 7.64 -2.48
N LEU A 680 34.06 8.05 -2.38
CA LEU A 680 34.93 8.23 -3.54
C LEU A 680 35.32 6.87 -4.15
N LEU A 681 35.70 5.91 -3.31
CA LEU A 681 36.02 4.55 -3.77
C LEU A 681 34.76 3.80 -4.24
N ALA A 682 33.61 4.03 -3.61
CA ALA A 682 32.33 3.47 -4.05
C ALA A 682 31.94 3.97 -5.45
N ASP A 683 32.08 5.28 -5.71
CA ASP A 683 31.86 5.88 -7.03
C ASP A 683 32.80 5.29 -8.09
N GLU A 684 34.06 4.98 -7.73
CA GLU A 684 34.98 4.31 -8.66
C GLU A 684 34.52 2.88 -9.00
N TYR A 685 34.02 2.11 -8.04
CA TYR A 685 33.47 0.78 -8.34
C TYR A 685 32.22 0.86 -9.20
N ASP A 686 31.39 1.90 -9.06
CA ASP A 686 30.21 2.11 -9.91
C ASP A 686 30.56 2.23 -11.39
N ILE A 687 31.69 2.85 -11.71
CA ILE A 687 32.20 2.94 -13.09
C ILE A 687 32.46 1.53 -13.67
N TYR A 688 32.96 0.59 -12.87
CA TYR A 688 33.20 -0.79 -13.32
C TYR A 688 31.91 -1.62 -13.34
N ILE A 689 30.99 -1.39 -12.41
CA ILE A 689 29.69 -2.06 -12.37
C ILE A 689 28.91 -1.70 -13.64
N GLU A 690 28.78 -0.42 -13.98
CA GLU A 690 28.09 0.02 -15.19
C GLU A 690 28.62 -0.68 -16.46
N ASP A 691 29.96 -0.78 -16.59
CA ASP A 691 30.64 -1.45 -17.72
C ASP A 691 30.34 -2.96 -17.77
N LEU A 692 30.39 -3.63 -16.60
CA LEU A 692 30.15 -5.07 -16.50
C LEU A 692 28.66 -5.43 -16.62
N GLU A 693 27.75 -4.57 -16.15
CA GLU A 693 26.31 -4.76 -16.29
C GLU A 693 25.86 -4.76 -17.74
N GLU A 694 26.45 -3.92 -18.61
CA GLU A 694 26.15 -3.93 -20.04
C GLU A 694 26.53 -5.28 -20.67
N VAL A 695 27.70 -5.82 -20.33
CA VAL A 695 28.18 -7.11 -20.83
C VAL A 695 27.32 -8.27 -20.32
N ILE A 696 27.06 -8.32 -19.01
CA ILE A 696 26.23 -9.36 -18.37
C ILE A 696 24.78 -9.29 -18.87
N GLY A 697 24.23 -8.08 -18.99
CA GLY A 697 22.89 -7.84 -19.50
C GLY A 697 22.74 -8.27 -20.96
N SER A 698 23.72 -7.97 -21.82
CA SER A 698 23.74 -8.41 -23.22
C SER A 698 23.82 -9.93 -23.34
N PHE A 699 24.66 -10.58 -22.52
CA PHE A 699 24.74 -12.04 -22.46
C PHE A 699 23.41 -12.66 -22.05
N ILE A 700 22.77 -12.18 -20.98
CA ILE A 700 21.45 -12.67 -20.54
C ILE A 700 20.39 -12.44 -21.62
N ALA A 701 20.38 -11.26 -22.23
CA ALA A 701 19.45 -10.90 -23.30
C ALA A 701 19.57 -11.84 -24.50
N SER A 702 20.78 -12.32 -24.83
CA SER A 702 20.98 -13.26 -25.95
C SER A 702 20.21 -14.58 -25.78
N TYR A 703 19.98 -15.02 -24.53
CA TYR A 703 19.18 -16.22 -24.22
C TYR A 703 17.70 -15.91 -23.95
N ALA A 704 17.38 -14.73 -23.44
CA ALA A 704 16.01 -14.36 -23.05
C ALA A 704 15.21 -13.68 -24.17
N ARG A 705 15.87 -13.11 -25.19
CA ARG A 705 15.28 -12.37 -26.30
C ARG A 705 15.54 -13.09 -27.63
N PRO A 706 14.59 -13.93 -28.12
CA PRO A 706 14.72 -14.63 -29.39
C PRO A 706 14.99 -13.75 -30.59
N GLU A 707 14.58 -12.48 -30.55
CA GLU A 707 14.77 -11.52 -31.64
C GLU A 707 16.24 -11.23 -31.95
N LEU A 708 17.13 -11.47 -30.98
CA LEU A 708 18.58 -11.32 -31.14
C LEU A 708 19.22 -12.50 -31.86
N GLY A 709 18.52 -13.64 -31.98
CA GLY A 709 19.00 -14.82 -32.69
C GLY A 709 20.24 -15.47 -32.06
N GLY A 710 20.49 -15.29 -30.76
CA GLY A 710 21.67 -15.84 -30.08
C GLY A 710 21.55 -17.30 -29.65
N VAL A 711 20.33 -17.82 -29.54
CA VAL A 711 20.03 -19.17 -29.03
C VAL A 711 18.95 -19.88 -29.85
N GLU A 712 18.94 -21.20 -29.76
CA GLU A 712 17.89 -22.09 -30.27
C GLU A 712 17.12 -22.72 -29.12
N TYR A 713 15.80 -22.81 -29.27
CA TYR A 713 14.91 -23.37 -28.26
C TYR A 713 14.48 -24.79 -28.63
N TYR A 714 14.52 -25.70 -27.67
CA TYR A 714 14.13 -27.10 -27.83
C TYR A 714 13.06 -27.49 -26.81
N TYR A 715 12.04 -28.22 -27.26
CA TYR A 715 10.97 -28.78 -26.43
C TYR A 715 10.68 -30.21 -26.89
N MET A 716 10.60 -31.15 -25.94
CA MET A 716 10.35 -32.59 -26.21
C MET A 716 11.27 -33.19 -27.29
N GLY A 717 12.53 -32.73 -27.34
CA GLY A 717 13.55 -33.22 -28.28
C GLY A 717 13.50 -32.55 -29.66
N GLU A 718 12.55 -31.66 -29.89
CA GLU A 718 12.38 -30.97 -31.17
C GLU A 718 12.74 -29.49 -31.08
N LYS A 719 13.46 -29.00 -32.10
CA LYS A 719 13.78 -27.58 -32.27
C LYS A 719 12.52 -26.78 -32.61
N GLN A 720 12.29 -25.70 -31.88
CA GLN A 720 11.13 -24.84 -32.00
C GLN A 720 11.43 -23.61 -32.88
N ALA A 721 10.50 -23.24 -33.76
CA ALA A 721 10.63 -22.08 -34.64
C ALA A 721 10.30 -20.77 -33.91
N ILE A 722 11.23 -20.29 -33.09
CA ILE A 722 11.06 -19.12 -32.22
C ILE A 722 12.04 -18.02 -32.64
N SER A 723 11.50 -16.88 -33.05
CA SER A 723 12.22 -15.66 -33.44
C SER A 723 11.75 -14.41 -32.70
N ARG A 724 10.74 -14.52 -31.83
CA ARG A 724 10.25 -13.44 -30.96
C ARG A 724 9.73 -13.94 -29.62
N LYS A 725 9.77 -13.11 -28.57
CA LYS A 725 9.32 -13.41 -27.19
C LYS A 725 7.87 -13.91 -27.14
N ALA A 726 6.99 -13.38 -28.00
CA ALA A 726 5.61 -13.84 -28.10
C ALA A 726 5.48 -15.33 -28.46
N GLN A 727 6.41 -15.88 -29.25
CA GLN A 727 6.39 -17.30 -29.62
C GLN A 727 6.85 -18.21 -28.47
N ILE A 728 7.80 -17.76 -27.64
CA ILE A 728 8.10 -18.46 -26.37
C ILE A 728 6.85 -18.51 -25.52
N SER A 729 6.21 -17.35 -25.29
CA SER A 729 5.01 -17.29 -24.46
C SER A 729 3.88 -18.19 -24.97
N ALA A 730 3.72 -18.29 -26.30
CA ALA A 730 2.78 -19.22 -26.93
C ALA A 730 3.16 -20.69 -26.69
N LEU A 731 4.43 -21.07 -26.83
CA LEU A 731 4.91 -22.42 -26.50
C LEU A 731 4.65 -22.77 -25.03
N LEU A 732 4.96 -21.85 -24.10
CA LEU A 732 4.71 -22.06 -22.68
C LEU A 732 3.20 -22.18 -22.39
N SER A 733 2.35 -21.44 -23.10
CA SER A 733 0.88 -21.57 -23.00
C SER A 733 0.42 -22.96 -23.44
N HIS A 734 0.93 -23.45 -24.57
CA HIS A 734 0.65 -24.81 -25.04
C HIS A 734 1.09 -25.89 -24.03
N ILE A 735 2.25 -25.69 -23.38
CA ILE A 735 2.69 -26.57 -22.29
C ILE A 735 1.69 -26.56 -21.14
N CYS A 736 1.18 -25.38 -20.73
CA CYS A 736 0.17 -25.30 -19.69
C CYS A 736 -1.16 -25.95 -20.09
N GLU A 737 -1.63 -25.78 -21.32
CA GLU A 737 -2.84 -26.45 -21.83
C GLU A 737 -2.74 -27.98 -21.72
N ALA A 738 -1.58 -28.54 -22.09
CA ALA A 738 -1.35 -29.97 -22.05
C ALA A 738 -1.23 -30.53 -20.61
N ASN A 739 -0.68 -29.75 -19.67
CA ASN A 739 -0.44 -30.20 -18.29
C ASN A 739 -1.56 -29.84 -17.31
N TYR A 740 -2.40 -28.85 -17.65
CA TYR A 740 -3.49 -28.36 -16.80
C TYR A 740 -4.81 -28.20 -17.58
N PRO A 741 -5.29 -29.25 -18.27
CA PRO A 741 -6.50 -29.18 -19.10
C PRO A 741 -7.79 -28.99 -18.28
N HIS A 742 -7.76 -29.28 -16.99
CA HIS A 742 -8.93 -29.25 -16.09
C HIS A 742 -8.87 -28.11 -15.06
N ALA A 743 -8.05 -27.09 -15.29
CA ALA A 743 -7.96 -25.96 -14.38
C ALA A 743 -9.29 -25.16 -14.37
N PRO A 744 -9.90 -24.92 -13.19
CA PRO A 744 -11.11 -24.09 -13.10
C PRO A 744 -10.76 -22.60 -13.25
N ILE A 745 -11.65 -21.85 -13.92
CA ILE A 745 -11.49 -20.40 -14.10
C ILE A 745 -11.98 -19.67 -12.85
N ILE A 746 -11.08 -18.92 -12.19
CA ILE A 746 -11.38 -18.18 -10.97
C ILE A 746 -10.78 -16.78 -11.08
N ASN A 747 -11.60 -15.80 -11.47
CA ASN A 747 -11.16 -14.43 -11.66
C ASN A 747 -11.02 -13.67 -10.33
N ASN A 748 -9.94 -13.99 -9.60
CA ASN A 748 -9.48 -13.21 -8.46
C ASN A 748 -8.03 -13.53 -8.12
N GLU A 749 -7.11 -12.76 -8.68
CA GLU A 749 -5.67 -12.93 -8.48
C GLU A 749 -5.26 -12.92 -6.99
N SER A 750 -5.97 -12.16 -6.14
CA SER A 750 -5.58 -12.01 -4.73
C SER A 750 -5.85 -13.24 -3.86
N ILE A 751 -6.75 -14.15 -4.27
CA ILE A 751 -6.96 -15.46 -3.63
C ILE A 751 -6.44 -16.62 -4.49
N ASN A 752 -6.37 -16.48 -5.82
CA ASN A 752 -5.91 -17.53 -6.74
C ASN A 752 -4.37 -17.60 -6.82
N LYS A 753 -3.71 -17.77 -5.66
CA LYS A 753 -2.25 -17.84 -5.50
C LYS A 753 -1.84 -18.93 -4.50
N ASN A 754 -0.62 -19.45 -4.61
CA ASN A 754 -0.11 -20.46 -3.68
C ASN A 754 0.22 -19.88 -2.30
N ILE A 755 0.72 -18.64 -2.26
CA ILE A 755 1.12 -17.94 -1.04
C ILE A 755 0.26 -16.68 -0.96
N LEU A 756 -0.47 -16.53 0.15
CA LEU A 756 -1.35 -15.39 0.40
C LEU A 756 -0.74 -14.45 1.44
N PRO A 757 -0.89 -13.12 1.29
CA PRO A 757 -0.62 -12.17 2.36
C PRO A 757 -1.53 -12.42 3.57
N THR A 758 -1.08 -12.06 4.78
CA THR A 758 -1.86 -12.23 6.02
C THR A 758 -3.25 -11.58 5.95
N THR A 759 -3.39 -10.45 5.27
CA THR A 759 -4.68 -9.75 5.05
C THR A 759 -5.66 -10.58 4.22
N ALA A 760 -5.17 -11.25 3.17
CA ALA A 760 -5.96 -12.14 2.34
C ALA A 760 -6.32 -13.42 3.11
N ILE A 761 -5.39 -13.97 3.91
CA ILE A 761 -5.69 -15.12 4.80
C ILE A 761 -6.82 -14.76 5.76
N ASN A 762 -6.75 -13.62 6.46
CA ASN A 762 -7.80 -13.19 7.39
C ASN A 762 -9.16 -13.02 6.72
N SER A 763 -9.19 -12.44 5.51
CA SER A 763 -10.41 -12.26 4.73
C SER A 763 -10.99 -13.60 4.28
N ARG A 764 -10.14 -14.54 3.81
CA ARG A 764 -10.53 -15.92 3.50
C ARG A 764 -11.05 -16.65 4.72
N THR A 765 -10.43 -16.51 5.90
CA THR A 765 -10.88 -17.15 7.15
C THR A 765 -12.29 -16.70 7.52
N LYS A 766 -12.57 -15.40 7.46
CA LYS A 766 -13.91 -14.85 7.74
C LYS A 766 -14.96 -15.38 6.75
N PHE A 767 -14.60 -15.42 5.48
CA PHE A 767 -15.46 -15.95 4.41
C PHE A 767 -15.73 -17.45 4.58
N VAL A 768 -14.69 -18.27 4.76
CA VAL A 768 -14.78 -19.71 4.99
C VAL A 768 -15.56 -20.03 6.26
N ALA A 769 -15.40 -19.26 7.34
CA ALA A 769 -16.19 -19.43 8.56
C ALA A 769 -17.68 -19.26 8.29
N SER A 770 -18.05 -18.34 7.39
CA SER A 770 -19.44 -18.09 6.99
C SER A 770 -20.00 -19.23 6.14
N LEU A 771 -19.18 -19.88 5.30
CA LEU A 771 -19.57 -21.09 4.54
C LEU A 771 -19.80 -22.32 5.42
N LEU A 772 -19.14 -22.37 6.58
CA LEU A 772 -19.28 -23.47 7.53
C LEU A 772 -20.47 -23.29 8.49
N GLU A 773 -21.26 -22.20 8.41
CA GLU A 773 -22.53 -22.06 9.16
C GLU A 773 -23.55 -23.13 8.73
N ASP A 774 -24.50 -23.47 9.61
CA ASP A 774 -25.59 -24.43 9.30
C ASP A 774 -26.66 -23.82 8.40
N ASP A 775 -27.01 -22.56 8.67
CA ASP A 775 -27.98 -21.79 7.92
C ASP A 775 -27.29 -20.56 7.32
N PHE A 776 -27.39 -20.38 6.01
CA PHE A 776 -26.84 -19.20 5.37
C PHE A 776 -27.72 -17.98 5.57
N LYS A 777 -27.08 -16.87 5.95
CA LYS A 777 -27.66 -15.53 5.87
C LYS A 777 -27.51 -15.01 4.43
N ALA A 778 -28.31 -14.02 4.05
CA ALA A 778 -28.11 -13.30 2.79
C ALA A 778 -26.64 -12.86 2.65
N ASN A 779 -26.04 -13.10 1.49
CA ASN A 779 -24.62 -12.89 1.18
C ASN A 779 -23.66 -13.54 2.20
N LEU A 780 -24.05 -14.67 2.78
CA LEU A 780 -23.33 -15.37 3.85
C LEU A 780 -23.08 -14.48 5.09
N GLY A 781 -23.86 -13.41 5.27
CA GLY A 781 -23.65 -12.41 6.33
C GLY A 781 -22.48 -11.45 6.09
N LEU A 782 -21.88 -11.46 4.90
CA LEU A 782 -20.81 -10.55 4.49
C LEU A 782 -21.42 -9.28 3.84
N ASN A 783 -20.98 -8.10 4.28
CA ASN A 783 -21.48 -6.81 3.82
C ASN A 783 -20.35 -5.87 3.38
N GLY A 784 -20.65 -4.94 2.46
CA GLY A 784 -19.73 -3.90 2.02
C GLY A 784 -18.92 -4.29 0.77
N THR A 785 -17.71 -3.75 0.66
CA THR A 785 -16.81 -3.91 -0.51
C THR A 785 -15.42 -4.44 -0.12
N GLY A 786 -15.35 -5.20 0.99
CA GLY A 786 -14.10 -5.79 1.49
C GLY A 786 -13.57 -6.95 0.63
N GLN A 787 -12.35 -7.40 0.92
CA GLN A 787 -11.73 -8.54 0.23
C GLN A 787 -12.50 -9.85 0.44
N ASP A 788 -13.12 -10.05 1.61
CA ASP A 788 -14.00 -11.18 1.91
C ASP A 788 -15.24 -11.23 0.99
N VAL A 789 -15.88 -10.09 0.76
CA VAL A 789 -17.00 -9.96 -0.20
C VAL A 789 -16.53 -10.21 -1.62
N SER A 790 -15.35 -9.69 -1.99
CA SER A 790 -14.74 -9.92 -3.31
C SER A 790 -14.48 -11.42 -3.53
N PHE A 791 -13.90 -12.12 -2.55
CA PHE A 791 -13.65 -13.56 -2.61
C PHE A 791 -14.94 -14.35 -2.78
N MET A 792 -15.98 -14.08 -1.99
CA MET A 792 -17.27 -14.75 -2.14
C MET A 792 -17.85 -14.57 -3.55
N ARG A 793 -17.83 -13.33 -4.06
CA ARG A 793 -18.37 -13.03 -5.39
C ARG A 793 -17.62 -13.77 -6.49
N SER A 794 -16.29 -13.71 -6.49
CA SER A 794 -15.47 -14.28 -7.56
C SER A 794 -15.33 -15.80 -7.50
N THR A 795 -15.34 -16.40 -6.29
CA THR A 795 -15.12 -17.84 -6.12
C THR A 795 -16.39 -18.66 -6.06
N LEU A 796 -17.54 -18.06 -5.70
CA LEU A 796 -18.80 -18.80 -5.56
C LEU A 796 -19.95 -18.24 -6.39
N ILE A 797 -20.17 -16.92 -6.40
CA ILE A 797 -21.34 -16.35 -7.10
C ILE A 797 -21.12 -16.38 -8.62
N GLN A 798 -20.00 -15.83 -9.09
CA GLN A 798 -19.68 -15.79 -10.53
C GLN A 798 -19.44 -17.17 -11.13
N THR A 799 -18.97 -18.11 -10.31
CA THR A 799 -18.71 -19.50 -10.70
C THR A 799 -19.97 -20.39 -10.64
N GLY A 800 -21.10 -19.87 -10.15
CA GLY A 800 -22.36 -20.60 -10.03
C GLY A 800 -22.41 -21.64 -8.90
N VAL A 801 -21.47 -21.58 -7.95
CA VAL A 801 -21.42 -22.47 -6.77
C VAL A 801 -22.33 -21.96 -5.65
N LEU A 802 -22.52 -20.65 -5.50
CA LEU A 802 -23.49 -20.06 -4.58
C LEU A 802 -24.63 -19.42 -5.39
N CYS A 803 -25.81 -20.01 -5.29
CA CYS A 803 -27.02 -19.54 -5.95
C CYS A 803 -27.90 -18.76 -4.95
N ASP A 804 -28.76 -17.86 -5.47
CA ASP A 804 -29.73 -17.09 -4.69
C ASP A 804 -29.13 -16.36 -3.45
N ALA A 805 -27.90 -15.85 -3.61
CA ALA A 805 -27.11 -15.28 -2.52
C ALA A 805 -27.84 -14.19 -1.72
N ASP A 806 -28.66 -13.36 -2.36
CA ASP A 806 -29.36 -12.23 -1.73
C ASP A 806 -30.64 -12.63 -0.98
N THR A 807 -31.19 -13.81 -1.21
CA THR A 807 -32.51 -14.23 -0.68
C THR A 807 -32.41 -15.49 0.18
N ALA A 808 -32.18 -16.64 -0.45
CA ALA A 808 -32.11 -17.95 0.16
C ALA A 808 -30.87 -18.69 -0.36
N PRO A 809 -29.66 -18.29 0.08
CA PRO A 809 -28.42 -18.84 -0.43
C PRO A 809 -28.37 -20.37 -0.31
N PHE A 810 -27.91 -21.05 -1.36
CA PHE A 810 -27.61 -22.48 -1.33
C PHE A 810 -26.37 -22.83 -2.17
N ILE A 811 -25.67 -23.91 -1.80
CA ILE A 811 -24.52 -24.41 -2.56
C ILE A 811 -24.97 -25.33 -3.69
N ASN A 812 -24.59 -24.99 -4.92
CA ASN A 812 -24.64 -25.86 -6.09
C ASN A 812 -23.26 -26.51 -6.33
N LEU A 813 -23.17 -27.83 -6.22
CA LEU A 813 -21.95 -28.58 -6.51
C LEU A 813 -21.84 -29.04 -7.98
N GLU A 814 -22.86 -28.75 -8.80
CA GLU A 814 -22.87 -29.02 -10.25
C GLU A 814 -23.05 -27.70 -11.04
N PRO A 815 -22.06 -26.79 -11.03
CA PRO A 815 -22.09 -25.57 -11.83
C PRO A 815 -21.99 -25.88 -13.34
N GLU A 816 -22.32 -24.88 -14.17
CA GLU A 816 -22.30 -25.02 -15.65
C GLU A 816 -20.89 -25.27 -16.21
N ASP A 817 -19.86 -24.67 -15.59
CA ASP A 817 -18.46 -24.84 -16.01
C ASP A 817 -17.97 -26.28 -15.77
N ALA A 818 -17.50 -26.93 -16.85
CA ALA A 818 -17.14 -28.33 -16.82
C ALA A 818 -15.91 -28.64 -15.94
N ASN A 819 -14.91 -27.76 -15.93
CA ASN A 819 -13.68 -27.94 -15.17
C ASN A 819 -13.92 -27.71 -13.68
N LEU A 820 -14.72 -26.70 -13.34
CA LEU A 820 -15.14 -26.43 -11.96
C LEU A 820 -16.00 -27.55 -11.41
N ARG A 821 -16.97 -28.06 -12.19
CA ARG A 821 -17.78 -29.22 -11.80
C ARG A 821 -16.93 -30.46 -11.61
N TYR A 822 -15.96 -30.72 -12.49
CA TYR A 822 -15.02 -31.82 -12.34
C TYR A 822 -14.21 -31.70 -11.04
N MET A 823 -13.66 -30.51 -10.77
CA MET A 823 -12.92 -30.23 -9.53
C MET A 823 -13.79 -30.43 -8.28
N LEU A 824 -15.02 -29.95 -8.27
CA LEU A 824 -15.96 -30.13 -7.15
C LEU A 824 -16.33 -31.61 -6.95
N ALA A 825 -16.53 -32.37 -8.03
CA ALA A 825 -16.78 -33.80 -7.97
C ALA A 825 -15.60 -34.55 -7.35
N VAL A 826 -14.35 -34.20 -7.70
CA VAL A 826 -13.14 -34.77 -7.08
C VAL A 826 -13.11 -34.50 -5.57
N ILE A 827 -13.40 -33.26 -5.13
CA ILE A 827 -13.47 -32.93 -3.69
C ILE A 827 -14.61 -33.71 -3.02
N GLN A 828 -15.77 -33.84 -3.67
CA GLN A 828 -16.91 -34.57 -3.13
C GLN A 828 -16.60 -36.07 -2.99
N GLU A 829 -16.03 -36.70 -4.01
CA GLU A 829 -15.62 -38.12 -3.99
C GLU A 829 -14.62 -38.42 -2.87
N PHE A 830 -13.71 -37.49 -2.56
CA PHE A 830 -12.80 -37.61 -1.43
C PHE A 830 -13.53 -37.77 -0.09
N PHE A 831 -14.66 -37.09 0.11
CA PHE A 831 -15.44 -37.14 1.36
C PHE A 831 -16.53 -38.22 1.39
N VAL A 832 -17.21 -38.48 0.27
CA VAL A 832 -18.42 -39.33 0.25
C VAL A 832 -18.37 -40.50 -0.74
N GLY A 833 -17.22 -40.76 -1.37
CA GLY A 833 -17.04 -41.85 -2.33
C GLY A 833 -17.34 -43.26 -1.76
N PRO A 834 -17.97 -44.16 -2.54
CA PRO A 834 -18.43 -45.47 -2.08
C PRO A 834 -17.28 -46.45 -1.74
N GLU A 835 -16.10 -46.27 -2.31
CA GLU A 835 -14.92 -47.12 -2.08
C GLU A 835 -14.07 -46.66 -0.87
N ARG A 836 -14.37 -45.50 -0.28
CA ARG A 836 -13.55 -44.85 0.76
C ARG A 836 -14.06 -45.18 2.17
N MET A 837 -14.03 -46.47 2.53
CA MET A 837 -14.33 -46.95 3.88
C MET A 837 -13.07 -46.92 4.75
N GLY A 838 -12.68 -45.74 5.25
CA GLY A 838 -11.49 -45.58 6.09
C GLY A 838 -11.02 -44.14 6.24
N GLU A 839 -9.94 -43.95 6.98
CA GLU A 839 -9.29 -42.65 7.18
C GLU A 839 -8.59 -42.18 5.90
N GLN A 840 -8.90 -40.98 5.42
CA GLN A 840 -8.38 -40.41 4.17
C GLN A 840 -7.48 -39.21 4.46
N SER A 841 -6.27 -39.16 3.89
CA SER A 841 -5.33 -38.05 4.11
C SER A 841 -5.69 -36.85 3.24
N PHE A 842 -5.70 -35.64 3.83
CA PHE A 842 -5.82 -34.41 3.03
C PHE A 842 -4.59 -34.19 2.13
N GLY A 843 -3.44 -34.81 2.43
CA GLY A 843 -2.27 -34.80 1.57
C GLY A 843 -2.59 -35.32 0.17
N GLU A 844 -3.28 -36.47 0.08
CA GLU A 844 -3.71 -37.06 -1.19
C GLU A 844 -4.66 -36.14 -1.97
N LEU A 845 -5.61 -35.48 -1.27
CA LEU A 845 -6.51 -34.52 -1.93
C LEU A 845 -5.72 -33.34 -2.51
N TYR A 846 -4.78 -32.78 -1.75
CA TYR A 846 -3.97 -31.66 -2.24
C TYR A 846 -3.07 -32.06 -3.40
N ASP A 847 -2.53 -33.28 -3.40
CA ASP A 847 -1.77 -33.81 -4.52
C ASP A 847 -2.66 -33.89 -5.79
N ILE A 848 -3.88 -34.43 -5.67
CA ILE A 848 -4.86 -34.49 -6.76
C ILE A 848 -5.21 -33.10 -7.30
N LEU A 849 -5.42 -32.13 -6.41
CA LEU A 849 -5.84 -30.77 -6.82
C LEU A 849 -4.69 -29.94 -7.39
N THR A 850 -3.43 -30.19 -7.02
CA THR A 850 -2.31 -29.28 -7.32
C THR A 850 -1.26 -29.86 -8.27
N LEU A 851 -1.05 -31.17 -8.31
CA LEU A 851 -0.02 -31.79 -9.15
C LEU A 851 -0.48 -31.91 -10.61
N THR A 852 0.49 -31.79 -11.52
CA THR A 852 0.28 -31.87 -12.97
C THR A 852 -0.23 -33.22 -13.44
N GLU A 853 0.11 -34.30 -12.72
CA GLU A 853 -0.29 -35.68 -13.04
C GLU A 853 -1.82 -35.86 -13.06
N HIS A 854 -2.56 -34.98 -12.37
CA HIS A 854 -4.02 -35.00 -12.28
C HIS A 854 -4.70 -33.92 -13.14
N GLY A 855 -3.93 -33.03 -13.78
CA GLY A 855 -4.43 -32.08 -14.78
C GLY A 855 -5.23 -30.88 -14.28
N ILE A 856 -5.45 -30.72 -12.96
CA ILE A 856 -6.19 -29.57 -12.39
C ILE A 856 -5.25 -28.40 -12.10
N GLY A 857 -4.21 -28.62 -11.30
CA GLY A 857 -3.19 -27.63 -10.99
C GLY A 857 -3.71 -26.36 -10.29
N MET A 858 -4.62 -26.50 -9.33
CA MET A 858 -5.15 -25.39 -8.54
C MET A 858 -4.05 -24.68 -7.75
N LYS A 859 -4.22 -23.38 -7.53
CA LYS A 859 -3.40 -22.66 -6.56
C LYS A 859 -3.98 -22.86 -5.14
N LYS A 860 -3.10 -23.02 -4.14
CA LYS A 860 -3.52 -23.37 -2.76
C LYS A 860 -4.51 -22.38 -2.14
N GLY A 861 -4.44 -21.09 -2.48
CA GLY A 861 -5.24 -20.04 -1.87
C GLY A 861 -6.77 -20.26 -1.96
N VAL A 862 -7.25 -20.89 -3.02
CA VAL A 862 -8.69 -21.14 -3.25
C VAL A 862 -9.19 -22.48 -2.71
N ILE A 863 -8.31 -23.45 -2.44
CA ILE A 863 -8.70 -24.82 -2.06
C ILE A 863 -9.59 -24.85 -0.79
N PRO A 864 -9.28 -24.09 0.29
CA PRO A 864 -10.12 -24.09 1.50
C PRO A 864 -11.56 -23.63 1.26
N VAL A 865 -11.80 -22.77 0.27
CA VAL A 865 -13.14 -22.27 -0.07
C VAL A 865 -14.00 -23.40 -0.63
N TYR A 866 -13.48 -24.15 -1.59
CA TYR A 866 -14.23 -25.24 -2.22
C TYR A 866 -14.34 -26.46 -1.31
N ILE A 867 -13.32 -26.76 -0.49
CA ILE A 867 -13.46 -27.74 0.58
C ILE A 867 -14.59 -27.34 1.53
N ALA A 868 -14.68 -26.07 1.95
CA ALA A 868 -15.75 -25.60 2.82
C ALA A 868 -17.14 -25.69 2.16
N ALA A 869 -17.24 -25.37 0.87
CA ALA A 869 -18.48 -25.48 0.11
C ALA A 869 -19.00 -26.94 0.06
N VAL A 870 -18.12 -27.92 -0.18
CA VAL A 870 -18.47 -29.36 -0.16
C VAL A 870 -18.77 -29.83 1.27
N LEU A 871 -17.97 -29.42 2.26
CA LEU A 871 -18.19 -29.76 3.66
C LEU A 871 -19.52 -29.24 4.18
N HIS A 872 -20.01 -28.09 3.73
CA HIS A 872 -21.29 -27.54 4.18
C HIS A 872 -22.44 -28.58 4.07
N GLN A 873 -22.47 -29.37 3.00
CA GLN A 873 -23.50 -30.40 2.77
C GLN A 873 -23.29 -31.70 3.57
N HIS A 874 -22.06 -31.99 4.01
CA HIS A 874 -21.68 -33.30 4.56
C HIS A 874 -21.02 -33.26 5.96
N LYS A 875 -20.79 -32.08 6.53
CA LYS A 875 -20.03 -31.89 7.79
C LYS A 875 -20.57 -32.65 9.00
N LYS A 876 -21.88 -32.97 9.04
CA LYS A 876 -22.51 -33.71 10.15
C LYS A 876 -22.14 -35.19 10.19
N SER A 877 -21.64 -35.74 9.08
CA SER A 877 -21.19 -37.14 8.96
C SER A 877 -19.67 -37.28 8.86
N LEU A 878 -18.91 -36.21 9.06
CA LEU A 878 -17.46 -36.19 8.87
C LEU A 878 -16.75 -35.75 10.16
N VAL A 879 -15.60 -36.38 10.43
CA VAL A 879 -14.69 -36.01 11.52
C VAL A 879 -13.31 -35.77 10.92
N ILE A 880 -12.72 -34.62 11.21
CA ILE A 880 -11.34 -34.31 10.83
C ILE A 880 -10.43 -34.62 12.00
N LYS A 881 -9.29 -35.27 11.73
CA LYS A 881 -8.21 -35.46 12.70
C LYS A 881 -6.98 -34.66 12.30
N ASN A 882 -6.23 -34.24 13.32
CA ASN A 882 -4.85 -33.80 13.23
C ASN A 882 -3.99 -34.86 13.92
N TRP A 883 -3.24 -35.64 13.16
CA TRP A 883 -2.67 -36.91 13.62
C TRP A 883 -3.76 -37.80 14.26
N ASP A 884 -3.60 -38.18 15.52
CA ASP A 884 -4.58 -39.00 16.24
C ASP A 884 -5.68 -38.20 16.96
N SER A 885 -5.63 -36.87 16.92
CA SER A 885 -6.56 -36.00 17.67
C SER A 885 -7.69 -35.48 16.79
N GLU A 886 -8.95 -35.72 17.18
CA GLU A 886 -10.10 -35.10 16.52
C GLU A 886 -10.09 -33.57 16.69
N VAL A 887 -10.32 -32.86 15.60
CA VAL A 887 -10.39 -31.40 15.58
C VAL A 887 -11.73 -30.93 15.04
N LYS A 888 -12.20 -29.81 15.57
CA LYS A 888 -13.43 -29.18 15.11
C LYS A 888 -13.26 -28.66 13.68
N ILE A 889 -14.26 -28.87 12.82
CA ILE A 889 -14.27 -28.29 11.48
C ILE A 889 -14.47 -26.77 11.60
N THR A 890 -13.38 -26.01 11.49
CA THR A 890 -13.37 -24.54 11.51
C THR A 890 -12.56 -23.99 10.34
N ALA A 891 -12.74 -22.69 10.06
CA ALA A 891 -11.94 -22.02 9.05
C ALA A 891 -10.44 -22.06 9.35
N ASP A 892 -10.05 -21.95 10.63
CA ASP A 892 -8.66 -22.05 11.07
C ASP A 892 -8.08 -23.44 10.80
N VAL A 893 -8.84 -24.51 11.04
CA VAL A 893 -8.42 -25.88 10.71
C VAL A 893 -8.24 -26.05 9.20
N LEU A 894 -9.15 -25.52 8.37
CA LEU A 894 -8.98 -25.55 6.91
C LEU A 894 -7.76 -24.74 6.44
N ASN A 895 -7.40 -23.66 7.12
CA ASN A 895 -6.15 -22.95 6.87
C ASN A 895 -4.93 -23.80 7.25
N SER A 896 -4.95 -24.47 8.41
CA SER A 896 -3.87 -25.38 8.84
C SER A 896 -3.70 -26.57 7.87
N ILE A 897 -4.81 -27.13 7.38
CA ILE A 897 -4.80 -28.16 6.32
C ILE A 897 -4.14 -27.60 5.06
N ASN A 898 -4.43 -26.36 4.67
CA ASN A 898 -3.83 -25.75 3.48
C ASN A 898 -2.31 -25.54 3.58
N GLU A 899 -1.80 -25.33 4.79
CA GLU A 899 -0.36 -25.21 5.05
C GLU A 899 0.32 -26.59 5.09
N LYS A 900 -0.27 -27.55 5.81
CA LYS A 900 0.29 -28.90 6.04
C LYS A 900 -0.78 -29.98 5.87
N PRO A 901 -1.19 -30.30 4.62
CA PRO A 901 -2.32 -31.20 4.40
C PRO A 901 -2.04 -32.64 4.85
N GLY A 902 -0.79 -33.09 4.84
CA GLY A 902 -0.40 -34.44 5.28
C GLY A 902 -0.60 -34.72 6.77
N ASP A 903 -0.67 -33.68 7.62
CA ASP A 903 -0.87 -33.83 9.07
C ASP A 903 -2.35 -34.12 9.42
N PHE A 904 -3.26 -33.97 8.45
CA PHE A 904 -4.70 -34.08 8.66
C PHE A 904 -5.32 -35.21 7.85
N SER A 905 -6.37 -35.78 8.43
CA SER A 905 -7.17 -36.80 7.79
C SER A 905 -8.66 -36.57 8.05
N VAL A 906 -9.52 -37.22 7.26
CA VAL A 906 -10.96 -37.21 7.44
C VAL A 906 -11.51 -38.63 7.51
N ILE A 907 -12.49 -38.83 8.39
CA ILE A 907 -13.22 -40.09 8.56
C ILE A 907 -14.71 -39.81 8.45
N ARG A 908 -15.40 -40.66 7.69
CA ARG A 908 -16.86 -40.67 7.63
C ARG A 908 -17.44 -41.49 8.78
N VAL A 909 -18.41 -40.92 9.49
CA VAL A 909 -19.12 -41.58 10.58
C VAL A 909 -20.48 -42.08 10.08
N ASP A 910 -20.64 -43.40 10.07
CA ASP A 910 -21.93 -44.03 9.81
C ASP A 910 -22.84 -43.91 11.04
N TRP A 911 -23.86 -43.06 10.90
CA TRP A 911 -24.96 -42.90 11.83
C TRP A 911 -25.95 -44.05 11.65
N ASN A 912 -26.09 -44.90 12.67
CA ASN A 912 -27.15 -45.88 12.76
C ASN A 912 -28.20 -45.43 13.80
N ALA A 913 -29.39 -46.05 13.78
CA ALA A 913 -30.49 -45.69 14.66
C ALA A 913 -30.12 -45.79 16.16
N GLU A 914 -29.28 -46.76 16.53
CA GLU A 914 -28.84 -46.99 17.91
C GLU A 914 -27.96 -45.86 18.46
N LYS A 915 -27.03 -45.32 17.65
CA LYS A 915 -26.20 -44.16 18.05
C LYS A 915 -27.02 -42.89 18.23
N ILE A 916 -28.05 -42.69 17.39
CA ILE A 916 -28.96 -41.54 17.51
C ILE A 916 -29.76 -41.65 18.82
N GLN A 917 -30.30 -42.84 19.11
CA GLN A 917 -31.03 -43.09 20.36
C GLN A 917 -30.15 -42.84 21.59
N TYR A 918 -28.94 -43.41 21.63
CA TYR A 918 -28.00 -43.22 22.73
C TYR A 918 -27.66 -41.76 22.99
N MET A 919 -27.44 -40.97 21.93
CA MET A 919 -27.16 -39.53 22.06
C MET A 919 -28.34 -38.77 22.67
N SER A 920 -29.58 -39.09 22.25
CA SER A 920 -30.78 -38.48 22.83
C SER A 920 -30.94 -38.84 24.30
N GLU A 921 -30.67 -40.08 24.69
CA GLU A 921 -30.76 -40.52 26.08
C GLU A 921 -29.72 -39.82 26.97
N LEU A 922 -28.48 -39.65 26.49
CA LEU A 922 -27.46 -38.89 27.22
C LEU A 922 -27.83 -37.41 27.37
N GLU A 923 -28.40 -36.80 26.33
CA GLU A 923 -28.86 -35.42 26.39
C GLU A 923 -29.93 -35.24 27.47
N ASP A 924 -30.89 -36.17 27.56
CA ASP A 924 -31.92 -36.16 28.60
C ASP A 924 -31.33 -36.37 30.01
N ILE A 925 -30.36 -37.28 30.18
CA ILE A 925 -29.69 -37.54 31.47
C ILE A 925 -28.95 -36.29 32.00
N PHE A 926 -28.35 -35.51 31.11
CA PHE A 926 -27.52 -34.33 31.47
C PHE A 926 -28.17 -32.99 31.11
N LYS A 927 -29.47 -32.97 30.84
CA LYS A 927 -30.23 -31.81 30.33
C LYS A 927 -29.96 -30.50 31.07
N GLU A 928 -29.82 -30.53 32.39
CA GLU A 928 -29.54 -29.35 33.24
C GLU A 928 -28.17 -28.71 32.97
N TYR A 929 -27.26 -29.42 32.31
CA TYR A 929 -25.88 -29.01 32.03
C TYR A 929 -25.59 -28.81 30.53
N VAL A 930 -26.61 -28.98 29.67
CA VAL A 930 -26.53 -28.78 28.23
C VAL A 930 -26.64 -27.29 27.89
N VAL A 931 -25.75 -26.80 27.02
CA VAL A 931 -25.79 -25.43 26.50
C VAL A 931 -26.24 -25.47 25.04
N GLU A 932 -27.43 -24.94 24.75
CA GLU A 932 -28.05 -25.02 23.40
C GLU A 932 -27.15 -24.51 22.27
N LYS A 933 -26.37 -23.44 22.52
CA LYS A 933 -25.44 -22.88 21.52
C LYS A 933 -24.33 -23.85 21.12
N GLU A 934 -24.00 -24.85 21.94
CA GLU A 934 -22.92 -25.81 21.66
C GLU A 934 -23.35 -26.92 20.70
N LYS A 935 -24.67 -27.19 20.61
CA LYS A 935 -25.25 -28.16 19.67
C LYS A 935 -25.04 -27.78 18.21
N THR A 936 -25.00 -26.48 17.93
CA THR A 936 -24.88 -25.92 16.58
C THR A 936 -23.49 -26.14 15.96
N TYR A 937 -22.47 -26.39 16.79
CA TYR A 937 -21.08 -26.38 16.34
C TYR A 937 -20.34 -27.71 16.52
N ASN A 938 -20.84 -28.60 17.39
CA ASN A 938 -20.20 -29.87 17.71
C ASN A 938 -21.26 -30.97 17.78
N SER A 939 -21.16 -32.00 16.94
CA SER A 939 -22.13 -33.11 16.93
C SER A 939 -22.12 -33.95 18.21
N PHE A 940 -20.97 -34.10 18.88
CA PHE A 940 -20.79 -34.99 20.03
C PHE A 940 -20.23 -34.30 21.28
N THR A 941 -19.37 -33.29 21.09
CA THR A 941 -18.60 -32.66 22.17
C THR A 941 -19.48 -31.99 23.21
N TYR A 942 -20.64 -31.46 22.83
CA TYR A 942 -21.51 -30.73 23.76
C TYR A 942 -22.04 -31.63 24.90
N ILE A 943 -22.29 -32.92 24.64
CA ILE A 943 -22.71 -33.88 25.66
C ILE A 943 -21.56 -34.19 26.61
N VAL A 944 -20.35 -34.42 26.10
CA VAL A 944 -19.15 -34.64 26.94
C VAL A 944 -18.87 -33.44 27.83
N LEU A 945 -19.04 -32.22 27.31
CA LEU A 945 -18.94 -30.99 28.09
C LEU A 945 -20.03 -30.90 29.17
N ALA A 946 -21.26 -31.30 28.87
CA ALA A 946 -22.35 -31.36 29.85
C ALA A 946 -22.05 -32.37 30.99
N MET A 947 -21.50 -33.54 30.65
CA MET A 947 -21.06 -34.55 31.63
C MET A 947 -19.94 -34.02 32.54
N ASN A 948 -18.97 -33.30 31.98
CA ASN A 948 -17.90 -32.66 32.74
C ASN A 948 -18.42 -31.56 33.67
N ARG A 949 -19.36 -30.72 33.20
CA ARG A 949 -20.02 -29.69 34.03
C ARG A 949 -20.76 -30.31 35.21
N TRP A 950 -21.50 -31.38 34.97
CA TRP A 950 -22.15 -32.14 36.04
C TRP A 950 -21.13 -32.63 37.07
N PHE A 951 -20.04 -33.27 36.63
CA PHE A 951 -19.01 -33.74 37.54
C PHE A 951 -18.40 -32.58 38.36
N VAL A 952 -18.09 -31.43 37.73
CA VAL A 952 -17.57 -30.25 38.43
C VAL A 952 -18.56 -29.70 39.45
N ALA A 953 -19.87 -29.77 39.20
CA ALA A 953 -20.90 -29.31 40.12
C ALA A 953 -21.06 -30.18 41.38
N LEU A 954 -20.58 -31.43 41.38
CA LEU A 954 -20.71 -32.33 42.53
C LEU A 954 -19.93 -31.83 43.77
N PRO A 955 -20.48 -32.00 44.99
CA PRO A 955 -19.77 -31.76 46.25
C PRO A 955 -18.49 -32.59 46.39
N LYS A 956 -17.55 -32.13 47.22
CA LYS A 956 -16.27 -32.83 47.45
C LYS A 956 -16.49 -34.26 47.97
N TYR A 957 -17.42 -34.44 48.90
CA TYR A 957 -17.79 -35.77 49.39
C TYR A 957 -18.20 -36.72 48.26
N ALA A 958 -19.11 -36.28 47.37
CA ALA A 958 -19.57 -37.09 46.26
C ALA A 958 -18.44 -37.41 45.26
N LYS A 959 -17.47 -36.51 45.07
CA LYS A 959 -16.31 -36.76 44.18
C LYS A 959 -15.29 -37.74 44.77
N GLU A 960 -15.11 -37.73 46.09
CA GLU A 960 -14.10 -38.53 46.79
C GLU A 960 -14.65 -39.84 47.38
N MET A 961 -15.97 -40.07 47.35
CA MET A 961 -16.55 -41.28 47.91
C MET A 961 -16.06 -42.54 47.22
N THR A 962 -15.62 -43.51 48.02
CA THR A 962 -15.23 -44.85 47.58
C THR A 962 -16.32 -45.88 47.88
N GLU A 963 -17.24 -45.53 48.76
CA GLU A 963 -18.33 -46.32 49.33
C GLU A 963 -19.59 -45.44 49.43
N VAL A 964 -20.75 -46.04 49.18
CA VAL A 964 -22.06 -45.39 49.33
C VAL A 964 -22.60 -45.74 50.70
N ASN A 965 -22.93 -44.73 51.49
CA ASN A 965 -23.70 -44.86 52.72
C ASN A 965 -25.18 -44.76 52.36
N PHE A 966 -26.00 -45.66 52.89
CA PHE A 966 -27.45 -45.61 52.73
C PHE A 966 -28.11 -46.26 53.95
N VAL A 967 -29.43 -46.09 54.06
CA VAL A 967 -30.22 -46.68 55.14
C VAL A 967 -31.04 -47.85 54.59
N LYS A 968 -30.92 -49.02 55.22
CA LYS A 968 -31.74 -50.19 54.91
C LYS A 968 -32.31 -50.79 56.19
N ALA A 969 -33.64 -50.91 56.25
CA ALA A 969 -34.36 -51.38 57.44
C ALA A 969 -33.93 -50.65 58.74
N ASP A 970 -33.86 -49.31 58.67
CA ASP A 970 -33.44 -48.42 59.77
C ASP A 970 -32.06 -48.73 60.35
N LYS A 971 -31.16 -49.25 59.52
CA LYS A 971 -29.74 -49.46 59.84
C LYS A 971 -28.84 -48.82 58.80
N PRO A 972 -27.71 -48.23 59.24
CA PRO A 972 -26.68 -47.73 58.34
C PRO A 972 -26.02 -48.92 57.63
N GLU A 973 -26.03 -48.92 56.30
CA GLU A 973 -25.28 -49.87 55.49
C GLU A 973 -24.29 -49.12 54.59
N VAL A 974 -23.16 -49.78 54.33
CA VAL A 974 -22.09 -49.26 53.48
C VAL A 974 -21.87 -50.25 52.34
N LYS A 975 -21.87 -49.75 51.10
CA LYS A 975 -21.62 -50.56 49.90
C LYS A 975 -20.52 -49.94 49.05
N ALA A 976 -19.52 -50.74 48.70
CA ALA A 976 -18.45 -50.30 47.80
C ALA A 976 -18.99 -49.92 46.41
N ILE A 977 -18.55 -48.77 45.89
CA ILE A 977 -18.84 -48.38 44.50
C ILE A 977 -18.05 -49.31 43.58
N SER A 978 -18.72 -49.84 42.54
CA SER A 978 -18.11 -50.80 41.61
C SER A 978 -16.93 -50.18 40.84
N LYS A 979 -16.01 -51.03 40.36
CA LYS A 979 -14.78 -50.59 39.68
C LYS A 979 -15.11 -49.85 38.37
N GLU A 980 -16.15 -50.28 37.69
CA GLU A 980 -16.67 -49.74 36.42
C GLU A 980 -17.14 -48.29 36.62
N ARG A 981 -17.96 -48.06 37.64
CA ARG A 981 -18.47 -46.72 37.99
C ARG A 981 -17.36 -45.76 38.40
N LYS A 982 -16.39 -46.25 39.18
CA LYS A 982 -15.20 -45.47 39.57
C LYS A 982 -14.35 -45.08 38.35
N LYS A 983 -14.18 -45.98 37.38
CA LYS A 983 -13.47 -45.68 36.12
C LYS A 983 -14.17 -44.58 35.34
N PHE A 984 -15.49 -44.69 35.16
CA PHE A 984 -16.28 -43.68 34.47
C PHE A 984 -16.16 -42.30 35.15
N ILE A 985 -16.39 -42.21 36.46
CA ILE A 985 -16.30 -40.94 37.20
C ILE A 985 -14.88 -40.35 37.18
N ASN A 986 -13.84 -41.18 37.29
CA ASN A 986 -12.47 -40.71 37.18
C ASN A 986 -12.13 -40.24 35.77
N SER A 987 -12.75 -40.79 34.72
CA SER A 987 -12.51 -40.36 33.35
C SER A 987 -13.01 -38.93 33.08
N LEU A 988 -14.05 -38.47 33.81
CA LEU A 988 -14.57 -37.09 33.74
C LEU A 988 -13.66 -36.05 34.40
N LYS A 989 -12.56 -36.45 35.05
CA LYS A 989 -11.56 -35.53 35.63
C LYS A 989 -10.65 -34.92 34.57
N LEU A 990 -10.51 -35.57 33.42
CA LEU A 990 -9.67 -35.14 32.30
C LEU A 990 -10.59 -34.79 31.13
N ALA A 991 -10.41 -33.62 30.51
CA ALA A 991 -11.09 -33.32 29.26
C ALA A 991 -10.49 -34.22 28.17
N ASP A 992 -11.25 -35.20 27.68
CA ASP A 992 -10.84 -36.01 26.54
C ASP A 992 -10.98 -35.17 25.26
N ASN A 993 -9.90 -35.06 24.49
CA ASN A 993 -9.89 -34.29 23.24
C ASN A 993 -10.68 -34.99 22.12
N ASN A 994 -10.99 -36.28 22.29
CA ASN A 994 -11.70 -37.10 21.30
C ASN A 994 -13.09 -37.51 21.82
N ALA A 995 -14.10 -36.65 21.60
CA ALA A 995 -15.44 -36.84 22.13
C ALA A 995 -16.16 -38.07 21.54
N ARG A 996 -15.93 -38.38 20.27
CA ARG A 996 -16.57 -39.51 19.57
C ARG A 996 -16.00 -40.83 20.09
N GLU A 997 -14.67 -40.98 20.13
CA GLU A 997 -14.02 -42.16 20.71
C GLU A 997 -14.39 -42.31 22.19
N TYR A 998 -14.45 -41.20 22.94
CA TYR A 998 -14.84 -41.23 24.34
C TYR A 998 -16.26 -41.78 24.55
N LEU A 999 -17.24 -41.29 23.78
CA LEU A 999 -18.65 -41.68 23.91
C LEU A 999 -18.94 -43.10 23.41
N PHE A 1000 -18.34 -43.52 22.29
CA PHE A 1000 -18.70 -44.76 21.61
C PHE A 1000 -17.73 -45.92 21.85
N GLU A 1001 -16.51 -45.66 22.33
CA GLU A 1001 -15.48 -46.69 22.53
C GLU A 1001 -15.03 -46.75 24.01
N LYS A 1002 -14.57 -45.63 24.58
CA LYS A 1002 -14.03 -45.62 25.95
C LYS A 1002 -15.09 -45.84 27.01
N ILE A 1003 -16.20 -45.11 26.98
CA ILE A 1003 -17.28 -45.25 27.96
C ILE A 1003 -17.83 -46.69 28.00
N PRO A 1004 -18.23 -47.31 26.87
CA PRO A 1004 -18.65 -48.72 26.87
C PRO A 1004 -17.62 -49.66 27.49
N SER A 1005 -16.32 -49.45 27.20
CA SER A 1005 -15.24 -50.26 27.78
C SER A 1005 -15.14 -50.14 29.30
N PHE A 1006 -15.49 -48.98 29.89
CA PHE A 1006 -15.48 -48.81 31.35
C PHE A 1006 -16.52 -49.68 32.03
N PHE A 1007 -17.65 -49.93 31.36
CA PHE A 1007 -18.73 -50.79 31.82
C PHE A 1007 -18.59 -52.25 31.36
N GLY A 1008 -17.44 -52.62 30.79
CA GLY A 1008 -17.11 -54.01 30.44
C GLY A 1008 -17.69 -54.50 29.11
N LEU A 1009 -18.06 -53.58 28.22
CA LEU A 1009 -18.56 -53.90 26.87
C LEU A 1009 -17.43 -53.77 25.85
N ASN A 1010 -17.26 -54.80 25.02
CA ASN A 1010 -16.24 -54.83 23.96
C ASN A 1010 -16.69 -54.08 22.69
N GLU A 1011 -18.00 -53.91 22.51
CA GLU A 1011 -18.62 -53.19 21.41
C GLU A 1011 -19.65 -52.19 21.96
N PHE A 1012 -19.94 -51.14 21.18
CA PHE A 1012 -20.94 -50.14 21.52
C PHE A 1012 -22.33 -50.78 21.69
N SER A 1013 -23.04 -50.42 22.77
CA SER A 1013 -24.43 -50.80 23.00
C SER A 1013 -25.19 -49.61 23.62
N PRO A 1014 -26.43 -49.30 23.18
CA PRO A 1014 -27.22 -48.21 23.76
C PRO A 1014 -27.52 -48.42 25.25
N THR A 1015 -27.50 -49.66 25.74
CA THR A 1015 -27.70 -50.01 27.17
C THR A 1015 -26.67 -49.38 28.13
N VAL A 1016 -25.59 -48.79 27.59
CA VAL A 1016 -24.61 -48.02 28.36
C VAL A 1016 -25.24 -46.77 28.99
N ALA A 1017 -26.23 -46.15 28.34
CA ALA A 1017 -26.94 -44.99 28.89
C ALA A 1017 -27.57 -45.28 30.25
N ASP A 1018 -28.20 -46.46 30.42
CA ASP A 1018 -28.75 -46.92 31.70
C ASP A 1018 -27.69 -47.02 32.80
N SER A 1019 -26.48 -47.45 32.44
CA SER A 1019 -25.36 -47.58 33.38
C SER A 1019 -24.84 -46.21 33.82
N ILE A 1020 -24.83 -45.24 32.90
CA ILE A 1020 -24.48 -43.83 33.19
C ILE A 1020 -25.55 -43.20 34.08
N MET A 1021 -26.84 -43.34 33.75
CA MET A 1021 -27.96 -42.82 34.53
C MET A 1021 -27.92 -43.34 35.97
N LYS A 1022 -27.82 -44.66 36.16
CA LYS A 1022 -27.71 -45.28 37.51
C LYS A 1022 -26.46 -44.81 38.26
N THR A 1023 -25.38 -44.47 37.55
CA THR A 1023 -24.18 -43.92 38.19
C THR A 1023 -24.42 -42.48 38.61
N LYS A 1024 -25.03 -41.65 37.76
CA LYS A 1024 -25.40 -40.28 38.08
C LYS A 1024 -26.30 -40.19 39.31
N GLU A 1025 -27.34 -41.01 39.38
CA GLU A 1025 -28.26 -41.08 40.54
C GLU A 1025 -27.54 -41.30 41.87
N ILE A 1026 -26.56 -42.21 41.90
CA ILE A 1026 -25.78 -42.53 43.11
C ILE A 1026 -24.96 -41.32 43.59
N TYR A 1027 -24.38 -40.57 42.65
CA TYR A 1027 -23.53 -39.42 42.99
C TYR A 1027 -24.38 -38.18 43.33
N ASP A 1028 -25.53 -38.00 42.68
CA ASP A 1028 -26.48 -36.93 43.00
C ASP A 1028 -27.13 -37.12 44.38
N SER A 1029 -27.43 -38.37 44.76
CA SER A 1029 -28.05 -38.67 46.06
C SER A 1029 -27.05 -38.75 47.23
N ALA A 1030 -25.73 -38.67 46.97
CA ALA A 1030 -24.68 -39.01 47.93
C ALA A 1030 -24.79 -38.25 49.27
N ILE A 1031 -25.01 -36.93 49.24
CA ILE A 1031 -25.16 -36.11 50.46
C ILE A 1031 -26.44 -36.48 51.21
N SER A 1032 -27.55 -36.62 50.48
CA SER A 1032 -28.85 -36.92 51.10
C SER A 1032 -28.84 -38.28 51.81
N GLU A 1033 -28.21 -39.28 51.22
CA GLU A 1033 -28.08 -40.61 51.81
C GLU A 1033 -27.09 -40.61 52.98
N LEU A 1034 -25.96 -39.90 52.87
CA LEU A 1034 -25.04 -39.72 54.00
C LEU A 1034 -25.73 -39.08 55.20
N VAL A 1035 -26.50 -38.01 55.00
CA VAL A 1035 -27.22 -37.33 56.09
C VAL A 1035 -28.25 -38.25 56.75
N LYS A 1036 -28.96 -39.07 55.97
CA LYS A 1036 -29.88 -40.09 56.52
C LYS A 1036 -29.14 -41.15 57.34
N THR A 1037 -28.00 -41.65 56.83
CA THR A 1037 -27.17 -42.63 57.55
C THR A 1037 -26.69 -42.04 58.89
N LEU A 1038 -26.15 -40.82 58.88
CA LEU A 1038 -25.71 -40.14 60.09
C LEU A 1038 -26.85 -39.89 61.08
N ALA A 1039 -28.05 -39.57 60.60
CA ALA A 1039 -29.24 -39.44 61.46
C ALA A 1039 -29.53 -40.74 62.24
N VAL A 1040 -29.42 -41.88 61.58
CA VAL A 1040 -29.59 -43.20 62.21
C VAL A 1040 -28.45 -43.51 63.18
N ASP A 1041 -27.20 -43.19 62.81
CA ASP A 1041 -26.03 -43.37 63.68
C ASP A 1041 -26.17 -42.57 64.98
N VAL A 1042 -26.48 -41.27 64.88
CA VAL A 1042 -26.70 -40.38 66.02
C VAL A 1042 -27.89 -40.88 66.86
N LYS A 1043 -29.01 -41.22 66.22
CA LYS A 1043 -30.19 -41.78 66.91
C LYS A 1043 -29.85 -43.05 67.69
N THR A 1044 -29.00 -43.92 67.13
CA THR A 1044 -28.57 -45.16 67.80
C THR A 1044 -27.61 -44.87 68.96
N MET A 1045 -26.67 -43.94 68.74
CA MET A 1045 -25.68 -43.53 69.73
C MET A 1045 -26.33 -42.97 71.00
N PHE A 1046 -27.28 -42.04 70.86
CA PHE A 1046 -27.92 -41.38 72.02
C PHE A 1046 -29.14 -42.13 72.57
N GLY A 1047 -29.73 -43.05 71.82
CA GLY A 1047 -30.92 -43.82 72.22
C GLY A 1047 -30.69 -44.98 73.19
N GLY A 1048 -29.43 -45.28 73.54
CA GLY A 1048 -29.06 -46.44 74.36
C GLY A 1048 -29.24 -47.78 73.63
N GLY A 1049 -29.18 -47.77 72.29
CA GLY A 1049 -29.42 -48.92 71.42
C GLY A 1049 -30.42 -48.64 70.31
N TRP A 1050 -30.72 -49.67 69.50
CA TRP A 1050 -31.60 -49.53 68.34
C TRP A 1050 -33.08 -49.38 68.73
N LYS A 1051 -33.64 -48.19 68.48
CA LYS A 1051 -35.06 -47.84 68.70
C LYS A 1051 -35.69 -47.35 67.39
N PRO A 1052 -36.20 -48.25 66.52
CA PRO A 1052 -36.65 -47.87 65.17
C PRO A 1052 -37.81 -46.86 65.19
N ASN A 1053 -38.77 -47.01 66.12
CA ASN A 1053 -40.01 -46.21 66.17
C ASN A 1053 -39.88 -44.82 66.82
N ALA A 1054 -38.73 -44.46 67.39
CA ALA A 1054 -38.54 -43.12 67.99
C ALA A 1054 -37.99 -42.14 66.94
N SER A 1055 -38.37 -40.86 66.95
CA SER A 1055 -37.67 -39.87 66.10
C SER A 1055 -36.30 -39.53 66.69
N LEU A 1056 -35.36 -39.03 65.86
CA LEU A 1056 -34.09 -38.51 66.36
C LEU A 1056 -34.35 -37.37 67.37
N THR A 1057 -35.33 -36.52 67.11
CA THR A 1057 -35.78 -35.44 68.00
C THR A 1057 -36.16 -35.96 69.39
N SER A 1058 -36.98 -37.01 69.46
CA SER A 1058 -37.38 -37.60 70.75
C SER A 1058 -36.19 -38.23 71.47
N VAL A 1059 -35.35 -38.98 70.76
CA VAL A 1059 -34.16 -39.62 71.36
C VAL A 1059 -33.21 -38.60 71.98
N ILE A 1060 -32.93 -37.51 71.27
CA ILE A 1060 -32.03 -36.46 71.77
C ILE A 1060 -32.65 -35.71 72.94
N LYS A 1061 -33.96 -35.41 72.91
CA LYS A 1061 -34.64 -34.78 74.05
C LYS A 1061 -34.63 -35.66 75.30
N ASP A 1062 -34.99 -36.93 75.14
CA ASP A 1062 -34.97 -37.92 76.24
C ASP A 1062 -33.55 -38.08 76.83
N TRP A 1063 -32.51 -37.93 76.01
CA TRP A 1063 -31.11 -37.96 76.48
C TRP A 1063 -30.72 -36.68 77.21
N VAL A 1064 -31.07 -35.50 76.68
CA VAL A 1064 -30.78 -34.20 77.32
C VAL A 1064 -31.52 -34.05 78.66
N GLU A 1065 -32.74 -34.57 78.78
CA GLU A 1065 -33.56 -34.52 80.01
C GLU A 1065 -33.01 -35.39 81.16
N GLN A 1066 -32.04 -36.28 80.91
CA GLN A 1066 -31.40 -37.11 81.95
C GLN A 1066 -30.35 -36.35 82.76
N PHE A 1067 -29.90 -35.19 82.28
CA PHE A 1067 -28.89 -34.37 82.94
C PHE A 1067 -29.50 -33.46 83.99
N ASP A 1068 -28.87 -33.43 85.17
CA ASP A 1068 -29.30 -32.54 86.22
C ASP A 1068 -28.96 -31.06 85.92
N GLU A 1069 -29.52 -30.17 86.74
CA GLU A 1069 -29.30 -28.73 86.60
C GLU A 1069 -27.82 -28.35 86.83
N ALA A 1070 -27.05 -29.20 87.52
CA ALA A 1070 -25.62 -29.00 87.72
C ALA A 1070 -24.80 -29.27 86.45
N THR A 1071 -25.14 -30.32 85.71
CA THR A 1071 -24.48 -30.72 84.47
C THR A 1071 -24.76 -29.75 83.33
N THR A 1072 -26.01 -29.31 83.18
CA THR A 1072 -26.41 -28.33 82.15
C THR A 1072 -25.86 -26.91 82.40
N ARG A 1073 -25.45 -26.60 83.63
CA ARG A 1073 -24.84 -25.32 84.02
C ARG A 1073 -23.32 -25.31 84.00
N TYR A 1074 -22.67 -26.46 83.82
CA TYR A 1074 -21.22 -26.56 83.78
C TYR A 1074 -20.66 -26.14 82.41
N LEU A 1075 -19.58 -25.36 82.41
CA LEU A 1075 -18.83 -25.00 81.21
C LEU A 1075 -17.69 -26.00 81.00
N PHE A 1076 -17.85 -26.85 80.01
CA PHE A 1076 -16.87 -27.82 79.55
C PHE A 1076 -15.76 -27.14 78.73
N PRO A 1077 -14.55 -27.72 78.72
CA PRO A 1077 -13.37 -27.06 78.17
C PRO A 1077 -13.32 -27.00 76.63
N ASN A 1078 -14.10 -27.79 75.88
CA ASN A 1078 -14.10 -27.81 74.42
C ASN A 1078 -15.46 -27.36 73.85
N ASN A 1079 -15.90 -27.95 72.74
CA ASN A 1079 -17.15 -27.59 72.04
C ASN A 1079 -18.41 -28.22 72.66
N GLU A 1080 -18.31 -28.92 73.79
CA GLU A 1080 -19.40 -29.72 74.35
C GLU A 1080 -20.63 -28.85 74.68
N ASN A 1081 -20.44 -27.66 75.26
CA ASN A 1081 -21.57 -26.76 75.55
C ASN A 1081 -22.33 -26.33 74.29
N ARG A 1082 -21.62 -26.08 73.19
CA ARG A 1082 -22.24 -25.70 71.91
C ARG A 1082 -23.00 -26.86 71.28
N ILE A 1083 -22.46 -28.07 71.38
CA ILE A 1083 -23.13 -29.28 70.89
C ILE A 1083 -24.38 -29.56 71.73
N LEU A 1084 -24.28 -29.42 73.06
CA LEU A 1084 -25.41 -29.58 73.99
C LEU A 1084 -26.51 -28.53 73.77
N GLU A 1085 -26.16 -27.28 73.48
CA GLU A 1085 -27.12 -26.22 73.11
C GLU A 1085 -27.84 -26.54 71.79
N LEU A 1086 -27.10 -27.08 70.81
CA LEU A 1086 -27.67 -27.51 69.53
C LEU A 1086 -28.64 -28.68 69.73
N MET A 1087 -28.30 -29.62 70.61
CA MET A 1087 -29.16 -30.76 70.98
C MET A 1087 -30.40 -30.34 71.77
N SER A 1088 -30.28 -29.37 72.69
CA SER A 1088 -31.43 -28.89 73.49
C SER A 1088 -32.44 -28.09 72.67
N THR A 1089 -32.00 -27.52 71.54
CA THR A 1089 -32.83 -26.76 70.59
C THR A 1089 -33.26 -27.58 69.37
N ILE A 1090 -33.12 -28.91 69.41
CA ILE A 1090 -33.46 -29.80 68.31
C ILE A 1090 -34.92 -29.64 67.84
N THR A 1091 -35.10 -29.59 66.52
CA THR A 1091 -36.42 -29.49 65.86
C THR A 1091 -36.78 -30.79 65.15
N ASN A 1092 -37.94 -30.83 64.47
CA ASN A 1092 -38.37 -32.00 63.70
C ASN A 1092 -37.63 -32.17 62.35
N ASP A 1093 -36.79 -31.21 61.93
CA ASP A 1093 -35.98 -31.32 60.72
C ASP A 1093 -34.64 -32.01 61.05
N GLU A 1094 -34.65 -33.35 60.96
CA GLU A 1094 -33.50 -34.19 61.27
C GLU A 1094 -32.32 -33.94 60.31
N SER A 1095 -32.59 -33.62 59.04
CA SER A 1095 -31.55 -33.40 58.03
C SER A 1095 -30.75 -32.13 58.31
N VAL A 1096 -31.44 -31.01 58.54
CA VAL A 1096 -30.79 -29.73 58.89
C VAL A 1096 -30.09 -29.85 60.24
N PHE A 1097 -30.67 -30.56 61.19
CA PHE A 1097 -30.04 -30.82 62.48
C PHE A 1097 -28.72 -31.57 62.33
N ILE A 1098 -28.69 -32.68 61.57
CA ILE A 1098 -27.48 -33.47 61.35
C ILE A 1098 -26.40 -32.67 60.62
N GLN A 1099 -26.75 -31.84 59.64
CA GLN A 1099 -25.77 -30.98 58.98
C GLN A 1099 -25.17 -29.92 59.93
N ARG A 1100 -26.00 -29.32 60.80
CA ARG A 1100 -25.54 -28.36 61.82
C ARG A 1100 -24.69 -29.03 62.89
N LEU A 1101 -25.09 -30.23 63.33
CA LEU A 1101 -24.37 -31.05 64.28
C LEU A 1101 -23.01 -31.47 63.69
N GLY A 1102 -22.99 -31.93 62.44
CA GLY A 1102 -21.77 -32.24 61.69
C GLY A 1102 -20.78 -31.07 61.68
N LYS A 1103 -21.26 -29.86 61.41
CA LYS A 1103 -20.44 -28.64 61.47
C LYS A 1103 -20.00 -28.27 62.89
N ALA A 1104 -20.84 -28.46 63.90
CA ALA A 1104 -20.50 -28.13 65.29
C ALA A 1104 -19.40 -29.05 65.84
N VAL A 1105 -19.41 -30.33 65.45
CA VAL A 1105 -18.41 -31.33 65.85
C VAL A 1105 -17.13 -31.15 65.02
N THR A 1106 -17.21 -31.29 63.69
CA THR A 1106 -16.02 -31.37 62.82
C THR A 1106 -15.51 -30.01 62.30
N SER A 1107 -16.22 -28.91 62.55
CA SER A 1107 -15.99 -27.59 61.95
C SER A 1107 -16.13 -27.52 60.40
N LEU A 1108 -16.51 -28.61 59.74
CA LEU A 1108 -16.69 -28.71 58.29
C LEU A 1108 -18.15 -28.94 57.92
N ARG A 1109 -18.59 -28.44 56.75
CA ARG A 1109 -19.91 -28.79 56.20
C ARG A 1109 -19.84 -30.18 55.57
N VAL A 1110 -20.97 -30.91 55.57
CA VAL A 1110 -21.03 -32.31 55.11
C VAL A 1110 -20.62 -32.46 53.64
N GLU A 1111 -20.82 -31.42 52.83
CA GLU A 1111 -20.40 -31.34 51.43
C GLU A 1111 -18.88 -31.44 51.24
N ASP A 1112 -18.10 -31.05 52.26
CA ASP A 1112 -16.63 -31.00 52.25
C ASP A 1112 -15.98 -32.25 52.88
N TRP A 1113 -16.79 -33.20 53.33
CA TRP A 1113 -16.33 -34.38 54.05
C TRP A 1113 -15.70 -35.44 53.14
N ASN A 1114 -14.91 -36.32 53.75
CA ASN A 1114 -14.48 -37.58 53.16
C ASN A 1114 -14.69 -38.74 54.16
N ALA A 1115 -14.29 -39.95 53.78
CA ALA A 1115 -14.44 -41.13 54.64
C ALA A 1115 -13.73 -41.00 56.02
N GLY A 1116 -12.65 -40.20 56.11
CA GLY A 1116 -11.97 -39.90 57.36
C GLY A 1116 -12.78 -38.95 58.25
N THR A 1117 -13.38 -37.91 57.67
CA THR A 1117 -14.21 -36.94 58.40
C THR A 1117 -15.45 -37.59 59.02
N ILE A 1118 -16.06 -38.57 58.34
CA ILE A 1118 -17.19 -39.33 58.89
C ILE A 1118 -16.78 -40.08 60.17
N LYS A 1119 -15.60 -40.70 60.18
CA LYS A 1119 -15.08 -41.42 61.35
C LYS A 1119 -14.74 -40.47 62.51
N SER A 1120 -14.12 -39.33 62.21
CA SER A 1120 -13.82 -38.30 63.23
C SER A 1120 -15.11 -37.72 63.81
N PHE A 1121 -16.13 -37.46 62.98
CA PHE A 1121 -17.45 -37.01 63.45
C PHE A 1121 -18.05 -37.98 64.48
N LEU A 1122 -18.12 -39.27 64.16
CA LEU A 1122 -18.72 -40.26 65.06
C LEU A 1122 -17.90 -40.43 66.35
N SER A 1123 -16.56 -40.46 66.25
CA SER A 1123 -15.68 -40.60 67.41
C SER A 1123 -15.75 -39.39 68.35
N GLU A 1124 -15.66 -38.16 67.81
CA GLU A 1124 -15.71 -36.93 68.60
C GLU A 1124 -17.08 -36.73 69.25
N LEU A 1125 -18.15 -37.16 68.57
CA LEU A 1125 -19.50 -37.11 69.11
C LEU A 1125 -19.71 -38.15 70.24
N GLU A 1126 -19.06 -39.31 70.14
CA GLU A 1126 -19.05 -40.32 71.21
C GLU A 1126 -18.24 -39.85 72.42
N ASP A 1127 -17.07 -39.24 72.20
CA ASP A 1127 -16.26 -38.63 73.25
C ASP A 1127 -17.02 -37.49 73.97
N PHE A 1128 -17.72 -36.64 73.20
CA PHE A 1128 -18.64 -35.62 73.72
C PHE A 1128 -19.71 -36.25 74.63
N LYS A 1129 -20.40 -37.28 74.15
CA LYS A 1129 -21.46 -37.97 74.89
C LYS A 1129 -20.92 -38.51 76.22
N LYS A 1130 -19.77 -39.19 76.17
CA LYS A 1130 -19.12 -39.79 77.34
C LYS A 1130 -18.68 -38.74 78.35
N SER A 1131 -18.10 -37.62 77.90
CA SER A 1131 -17.66 -36.56 78.80
C SER A 1131 -18.81 -35.94 79.61
N LEU A 1132 -20.00 -35.82 79.03
CA LEU A 1132 -21.20 -35.33 79.73
C LEU A 1132 -21.78 -36.37 80.69
N GLU A 1133 -21.86 -37.63 80.27
CA GLU A 1133 -22.38 -38.72 81.10
C GLU A 1133 -21.48 -38.99 82.32
N ASP A 1134 -20.15 -38.99 82.14
CA ASP A 1134 -19.18 -39.17 83.22
C ASP A 1134 -19.26 -38.03 84.25
N PHE A 1135 -19.43 -36.77 83.80
CA PHE A 1135 -19.58 -35.62 84.71
C PHE A 1135 -20.89 -35.67 85.49
N ASN A 1136 -22.01 -36.01 84.84
CA ASN A 1136 -23.32 -36.16 85.50
C ASN A 1136 -23.29 -37.28 86.57
N ALA A 1137 -22.63 -38.40 86.28
CA ALA A 1137 -22.48 -39.52 87.21
C ALA A 1137 -21.58 -39.20 88.42
N GLN A 1138 -20.54 -38.37 88.23
CA GLN A 1138 -19.67 -37.92 89.32
C GLN A 1138 -20.38 -36.92 90.26
N ASN A 1139 -21.16 -35.98 89.72
CA ASN A 1139 -21.90 -35.00 90.54
C ASN A 1139 -22.99 -35.61 91.43
N GLN A 1140 -23.58 -36.75 91.03
CA GLN A 1140 -24.61 -37.42 91.85
C GLN A 1140 -24.08 -38.10 93.12
N ASN A 1141 -22.76 -38.30 93.25
CA ASN A 1141 -22.15 -39.08 94.34
C ASN A 1141 -21.42 -38.26 95.42
N ASP A 1142 -21.16 -36.97 95.23
CA ASP A 1142 -20.39 -36.13 96.17
C ASP A 1142 -21.20 -34.92 96.69
N ASN A 1143 -21.59 -34.93 97.97
CA ASN A 1143 -22.34 -33.84 98.63
C ASN A 1143 -21.44 -32.74 99.25
N THR A 1144 -20.20 -32.61 98.77
CA THR A 1144 -19.25 -31.58 99.22
C THR A 1144 -18.80 -30.73 98.04
N PRO A 1145 -18.93 -29.38 98.08
CA PRO A 1145 -18.51 -28.54 96.98
C PRO A 1145 -16.98 -28.63 96.80
N PRO A 1146 -16.46 -28.91 95.59
CA PRO A 1146 -15.03 -28.96 95.35
C PRO A 1146 -14.42 -27.57 95.59
N SER A 1147 -13.33 -27.47 96.35
CA SER A 1147 -12.64 -26.19 96.66
C SER A 1147 -12.02 -25.49 95.44
N ASP A 1148 -12.07 -26.12 94.25
CA ASP A 1148 -11.44 -25.71 93.00
C ASP A 1148 -12.41 -25.42 91.84
N VAL A 1149 -13.63 -24.96 92.14
CA VAL A 1149 -14.62 -24.56 91.12
C VAL A 1149 -14.99 -23.08 91.30
N TYR A 1150 -15.08 -22.34 90.19
CA TYR A 1150 -15.69 -21.01 90.13
C TYR A 1150 -17.19 -21.14 89.86
N LYS A 1151 -18.01 -20.41 90.62
CA LYS A 1151 -19.45 -20.25 90.38
C LYS A 1151 -19.71 -18.79 90.03
N LEU A 1152 -20.26 -18.55 88.84
CA LEU A 1152 -20.73 -17.24 88.39
C LEU A 1152 -22.25 -17.25 88.43
N SER A 1153 -22.83 -16.18 88.97
CA SER A 1153 -24.27 -15.89 88.88
C SER A 1153 -24.45 -14.48 88.37
N PHE A 1154 -25.23 -14.32 87.30
CA PHE A 1154 -25.62 -13.02 86.75
C PHE A 1154 -27.10 -13.02 86.41
N VAL A 1155 -27.72 -11.84 86.47
CA VAL A 1155 -29.14 -11.67 86.13
C VAL A 1155 -29.22 -11.24 84.68
N SER A 1156 -29.79 -12.11 83.84
CA SER A 1156 -30.05 -11.81 82.43
C SER A 1156 -30.96 -10.58 82.27
N LYS A 1157 -30.94 -9.95 81.09
CA LYS A 1157 -31.80 -8.78 80.78
C LYS A 1157 -33.30 -9.03 80.98
N ASP A 1158 -33.73 -10.29 81.01
CA ASP A 1158 -35.11 -10.73 81.25
C ASP A 1158 -35.43 -10.98 82.74
N GLY A 1159 -34.52 -10.61 83.65
CA GLY A 1159 -34.70 -10.72 85.10
C GLY A 1159 -34.49 -12.11 85.68
N ARG A 1160 -34.01 -13.09 84.88
CA ARG A 1160 -33.73 -14.47 85.33
C ARG A 1160 -32.27 -14.63 85.75
N GLU A 1161 -32.06 -15.30 86.87
CA GLU A 1161 -30.73 -15.67 87.36
C GLU A 1161 -30.13 -16.80 86.50
N VAL A 1162 -28.97 -16.54 85.90
CA VAL A 1162 -28.18 -17.51 85.13
C VAL A 1162 -26.96 -17.90 85.96
N ILE A 1163 -26.85 -19.20 86.27
CA ILE A 1163 -25.75 -19.75 87.06
C ILE A 1163 -24.89 -20.61 86.15
N ARG A 1164 -23.57 -20.35 86.17
CA ARG A 1164 -22.56 -21.12 85.43
C ARG A 1164 -21.43 -21.56 86.36
N THR A 1165 -20.94 -22.77 86.19
CA THR A 1165 -19.85 -23.35 87.00
C THR A 1165 -18.72 -23.88 86.12
N PHE A 1166 -17.47 -23.70 86.54
CA PHE A 1166 -16.31 -24.24 85.83
C PHE A 1166 -15.11 -24.45 86.75
N ALA A 1167 -14.22 -25.39 86.43
CA ALA A 1167 -13.06 -25.71 87.27
C ALA A 1167 -11.93 -24.66 87.13
N LYS A 1168 -11.14 -24.49 88.20
CA LYS A 1168 -9.90 -23.71 88.16
C LYS A 1168 -8.85 -24.45 87.33
N ASN A 1169 -8.31 -23.77 86.32
CA ASN A 1169 -7.24 -24.31 85.47
C ASN A 1169 -5.90 -23.62 85.73
N VAL A 1170 -4.81 -24.37 85.62
CA VAL A 1170 -3.44 -23.82 85.71
C VAL A 1170 -3.15 -22.98 84.47
N TYR A 1171 -2.73 -21.73 84.64
CA TYR A 1171 -2.43 -20.86 83.51
C TYR A 1171 -1.25 -21.38 82.68
N SER A 1172 -1.47 -21.49 81.36
CA SER A 1172 -0.38 -21.68 80.39
C SER A 1172 0.52 -20.44 80.31
N PRO A 1173 1.76 -20.55 79.80
CA PRO A 1173 2.64 -19.38 79.62
C PRO A 1173 2.00 -18.25 78.81
N LYS A 1174 1.22 -18.59 77.77
CA LYS A 1174 0.45 -17.61 76.98
C LYS A 1174 -0.71 -16.99 77.78
N ALA A 1175 -1.40 -17.77 78.60
CA ALA A 1175 -2.46 -17.25 79.47
C ALA A 1175 -1.92 -16.29 80.55
N LYS A 1176 -0.71 -16.54 81.07
CA LYS A 1176 -0.04 -15.63 82.00
C LYS A 1176 0.34 -14.28 81.36
N LEU A 1177 0.77 -14.30 80.09
CA LEU A 1177 1.04 -13.06 79.34
C LEU A 1177 -0.22 -12.23 79.15
N LEU A 1178 -1.32 -12.85 78.71
CA LEU A 1178 -2.60 -12.17 78.53
C LEU A 1178 -3.12 -11.61 79.87
N LEU A 1179 -2.99 -12.35 80.96
CA LEU A 1179 -3.37 -11.86 82.30
C LEU A 1179 -2.56 -10.62 82.69
N ASN A 1180 -1.25 -10.62 82.47
CA ASN A 1180 -0.39 -9.47 82.77
C ASN A 1180 -0.73 -8.26 81.88
N GLU A 1181 -1.05 -8.49 80.62
CA GLU A 1181 -1.38 -7.44 79.65
C GLU A 1181 -2.74 -6.79 79.95
N ILE A 1182 -3.75 -7.60 80.31
CA ILE A 1182 -5.06 -7.08 80.77
C ILE A 1182 -4.88 -6.33 82.11
N THR A 1183 -4.07 -6.85 83.02
CA THR A 1183 -3.80 -6.19 84.31
C THR A 1183 -3.09 -4.84 84.10
N SER A 1184 -2.03 -4.81 83.30
CA SER A 1184 -1.28 -3.60 82.97
C SER A 1184 -2.16 -2.54 82.30
N ASN A 1185 -2.99 -2.94 81.32
CA ASN A 1185 -3.94 -2.02 80.69
C ASN A 1185 -4.93 -1.44 81.70
N MET A 1186 -5.49 -2.27 82.58
CA MET A 1186 -6.46 -1.81 83.61
C MET A 1186 -5.81 -0.88 84.65
N GLU A 1187 -4.51 -1.06 84.92
CA GLU A 1187 -3.70 -0.18 85.78
C GLU A 1187 -3.32 1.14 85.08
N GLU A 1188 -2.98 1.11 83.78
CA GLU A 1188 -2.65 2.29 82.97
C GLU A 1188 -3.80 3.30 82.89
N TYR A 1189 -5.05 2.82 82.80
CA TYR A 1189 -6.23 3.70 82.86
C TYR A 1189 -6.45 4.33 84.26
N GLY A 1190 -5.65 3.98 85.26
CA GLY A 1190 -5.52 4.71 86.53
C GLY A 1190 -6.86 5.09 87.17
N GLN A 1191 -7.02 6.38 87.51
CA GLN A 1191 -8.27 6.98 88.01
C GLN A 1191 -9.23 7.44 86.89
N ALA A 1192 -8.88 7.26 85.61
CA ALA A 1192 -9.72 7.69 84.49
C ALA A 1192 -10.95 6.80 84.28
N LEU A 1193 -10.90 5.55 84.74
CA LEU A 1193 -12.05 4.66 84.88
C LEU A 1193 -12.24 4.34 86.36
N THR A 1194 -13.47 4.40 86.82
CA THR A 1194 -13.81 3.99 88.18
C THR A 1194 -13.66 2.48 88.34
N ASP A 1195 -13.37 2.01 89.56
CA ASP A 1195 -13.35 0.57 89.85
C ASP A 1195 -14.69 -0.11 89.53
N GLY A 1196 -15.80 0.63 89.57
CA GLY A 1196 -17.11 0.16 89.14
C GLY A 1196 -17.16 -0.16 87.65
N GLU A 1197 -16.67 0.74 86.79
CA GLU A 1197 -16.61 0.53 85.34
C GLU A 1197 -15.65 -0.59 84.96
N LYS A 1198 -14.49 -0.69 85.63
CA LYS A 1198 -13.54 -1.78 85.41
C LYS A 1198 -14.15 -3.15 85.74
N ARG A 1199 -14.88 -3.25 86.87
CA ARG A 1199 -15.61 -4.47 87.24
C ARG A 1199 -16.71 -4.80 86.22
N GLN A 1200 -17.47 -3.81 85.75
CA GLN A 1200 -18.50 -4.01 84.74
C GLN A 1200 -17.92 -4.59 83.44
N ILE A 1201 -16.81 -4.05 82.95
CA ILE A 1201 -16.14 -4.53 81.74
C ILE A 1201 -15.67 -5.99 81.92
N LEU A 1202 -15.04 -6.31 83.05
CA LEU A 1202 -14.59 -7.68 83.31
C LEU A 1202 -15.76 -8.67 83.42
N ILE A 1203 -16.87 -8.27 84.04
CA ILE A 1203 -18.07 -9.11 84.14
C ILE A 1203 -18.74 -9.29 82.77
N GLU A 1204 -18.85 -8.26 81.93
CA GLU A 1204 -19.41 -8.41 80.57
C GLU A 1204 -18.53 -9.28 79.67
N LEU A 1205 -17.20 -9.23 79.82
CA LEU A 1205 -16.29 -10.13 79.11
C LEU A 1205 -16.45 -11.58 79.59
N LEU A 1206 -16.59 -11.79 80.90
CA LEU A 1206 -16.88 -13.11 81.48
C LEU A 1206 -18.26 -13.63 81.05
N GLU A 1207 -19.29 -12.78 80.99
CA GLU A 1207 -20.64 -13.14 80.52
C GLU A 1207 -20.63 -13.62 79.07
N ARG A 1208 -19.78 -13.05 78.21
CA ARG A 1208 -19.61 -13.51 76.81
C ARG A 1208 -18.85 -14.83 76.65
N LEU A 1209 -18.10 -15.24 77.67
CA LEU A 1209 -17.31 -16.47 77.67
C LEU A 1209 -18.07 -17.65 78.33
N CYS A 1210 -19.25 -17.37 78.89
CA CYS A 1210 -20.16 -18.32 79.53
C CYS A 1210 -21.39 -18.61 78.65
#